data_AF-W5C782-F1
#
_entry.id   AF-W5C782-F1
#
_cell.length_a   1.000
_cell.length_b   1.000
_cell.length_c   1.000
_cell.angle_alpha   90.00
_cell.angle_beta   90.00
_cell.angle_gamma   90.00
#
_symmetry.space_group_name_H-M   'P 1'
#
loop_
_entity.id
_entity.type
_entity.pdbx_description
1 polymer ?
#
loop_
_entity_poly.entity_id
_entity_poly.type
_entity_poly.pdbx_seq_one_letter_code
_entity_poly.pdbx_strand_id
1 'polypeptide(L)'
;MATPTQAGASFRLLQSGPHHQSILLATALSLVPKCGLQVRRHGTRTPPRVSFVCSAEQAFRRPSTEPRTPSSACVEAILAGENIGLRNVERDARIRKHLKKPELSPSAYDTAWVAMVPLPDSAPQAPCFPQCVEWILQNQHCSGYWGINEFGLLPNKDILLSTLACIIALKKWNVGSDHIRRGLEFIGKNISTVMDEQIVPPIGFSLIFPGMLNHAIGMGLEFPVKENDISGILHLREMELTRLAGEKSCGKEAYLAYVAQEGLVSLLDCNEVMNFQRKNGSLFNSPAATAAALVHRYDDKALQYLDSIVNIYGSAVPTVYPQNIYYQLSMVDALKKIGISRHFSSEINSILDKAYISWLQRDDEIMLDVETCAMAFRLLRMNGYDVSSDELSHVAEASTFHSSLEGYLNDTKSLLELYKASKVCLSENELILENISNWSGRLLTEKLCCDGTDRMPIFGEVEYTLKFPFYATVEPLDHKTNIEHFDSRVFTQLKTKNVPSHVNEDLLDFAVEDFSFSQSIYQDELGHIESWEKENRLDQLKFLRKGTLINCYLSAAATISTHELSDARITCAKTIALVVVADDFFDVGASKEEQENLIALIEKWDQHHQVEFYSEQVEVVFSAFYTTVNQIGEMASAVQKCDITKHLVETWLHYLRSVATEAEWQRNQYVPTVEEYMTEGATSYAMGPIMLTSLYFVQQSLKEYIIKSPEYNELVRLKGTCGRLLNDTRSFERESSDGKLNIISLLVLHSGGSMSIEAAQEVIQESIATCRKDLLRVVVREDRVVPRPCKEMFWRFCRTSHLFYSQTDGFSSPKEMLHTMNAIFREPLKLQTSGSSFVVQPDK
;
A
#
# COMPACT_ATOMS: atom_id res chain seq x y z
N MET A 1 -19.02 -44.05 12.43
CA MET A 1 -20.13 -44.53 13.27
C MET A 1 -19.76 -44.32 14.72
N ALA A 2 -20.69 -43.69 15.46
CA ALA A 2 -20.88 -43.74 16.91
C ALA A 2 -19.69 -43.48 17.86
N THR A 3 -19.84 -42.37 18.60
CA THR A 3 -19.40 -42.13 20.00
C THR A 3 -19.55 -43.38 20.90
N PRO A 4 -18.82 -43.50 22.05
CA PRO A 4 -19.34 -42.88 23.30
C PRO A 4 -18.35 -42.57 24.46
N THR A 5 -18.80 -41.62 25.30
CA THR A 5 -18.76 -41.54 26.79
C THR A 5 -17.45 -41.47 27.59
N GLN A 6 -17.32 -40.42 28.44
CA GLN A 6 -17.54 -40.44 29.91
C GLN A 6 -17.26 -39.03 30.50
N ALA A 7 -18.24 -38.37 31.13
CA ALA A 7 -18.38 -38.17 32.59
C ALA A 7 -17.04 -37.82 33.30
N GLY A 8 -16.82 -36.69 33.98
CA GLY A 8 -17.71 -35.81 34.73
C GLY A 8 -17.36 -35.87 36.23
N ALA A 9 -16.64 -34.86 36.75
CA ALA A 9 -16.74 -34.23 38.09
C ALA A 9 -15.39 -33.87 38.80
N SER A 10 -15.08 -32.57 38.75
CA SER A 10 -14.96 -31.61 39.89
C SER A 10 -13.69 -31.46 40.77
N PHE A 11 -13.54 -30.19 41.22
CA PHE A 11 -12.77 -29.59 42.34
C PHE A 11 -11.32 -29.10 42.03
N ARG A 12 -10.85 -27.88 42.36
CA ARG A 12 -11.29 -26.71 43.16
C ARG A 12 -10.59 -25.43 42.66
N LEU A 13 -11.32 -24.32 42.55
CA LEU A 13 -10.82 -22.95 42.56
C LEU A 13 -11.16 -22.34 43.94
N LEU A 14 -10.18 -21.77 44.63
CA LEU A 14 -10.37 -21.01 45.86
C LEU A 14 -10.32 -19.51 45.55
N GLN A 15 -11.40 -18.84 45.90
CA GLN A 15 -11.61 -17.39 45.87
C GLN A 15 -10.91 -16.69 47.05
N SER A 16 -10.54 -15.41 46.88
CA SER A 16 -11.09 -14.28 47.65
C SER A 16 -10.40 -12.95 47.30
N GLY A 17 -11.19 -11.93 46.92
CA GLY A 17 -10.85 -10.50 47.10
C GLY A 17 -11.41 -9.98 48.45
N PRO A 18 -11.71 -8.68 48.66
CA PRO A 18 -11.46 -7.46 47.85
C PRO A 18 -11.03 -6.19 48.68
N HIS A 19 -10.94 -5.05 47.97
CA HIS A 19 -11.10 -3.63 48.37
C HIS A 19 -9.91 -2.68 48.65
N HIS A 20 -9.92 -1.62 47.81
CA HIS A 20 -9.65 -0.19 48.03
C HIS A 20 -8.29 0.31 48.57
N GLN A 21 -7.63 1.17 47.77
CA GLN A 21 -7.28 2.53 48.19
C GLN A 21 -6.90 3.43 47.00
N SER A 22 -7.54 4.60 46.98
CA SER A 22 -7.20 5.79 46.21
C SER A 22 -6.02 6.52 46.84
N ILE A 23 -5.11 7.09 46.03
CA ILE A 23 -4.18 8.15 46.47
C ILE A 23 -4.15 9.26 45.40
N LEU A 24 -4.26 10.48 45.92
CA LEU A 24 -4.32 11.80 45.29
C LEU A 24 -3.00 12.55 45.62
N LEU A 25 -2.78 13.69 44.94
CA LEU A 25 -1.73 14.72 45.13
C LEU A 25 -0.36 14.45 44.50
N ALA A 26 0.43 15.43 44.06
CA ALA A 26 0.32 16.84 43.65
C ALA A 26 1.78 17.33 43.50
N THR A 27 2.00 18.41 42.72
CA THR A 27 3.13 19.35 42.81
C THR A 27 4.57 18.86 42.56
N ALA A 28 5.12 19.24 41.40
CA ALA A 28 6.48 19.79 41.32
C ALA A 28 6.62 20.69 40.07
N LEU A 29 6.22 21.96 40.22
CA LEU A 29 6.70 23.07 39.41
C LEU A 29 8.05 23.54 39.98
N SER A 30 8.86 24.13 39.10
CA SER A 30 10.06 24.96 39.35
C SER A 30 11.41 24.24 39.51
N LEU A 31 12.23 24.34 38.46
CA LEU A 31 13.59 24.90 38.53
C LEU A 31 14.01 25.33 37.11
N VAL A 32 13.72 26.60 36.83
CA VAL A 32 14.29 27.39 35.73
C VAL A 32 15.64 27.94 36.19
N PRO A 33 16.66 27.93 35.34
CA PRO A 33 17.62 29.02 35.30
C PRO A 33 17.32 29.91 34.09
N LYS A 34 17.00 31.17 34.38
CA LYS A 34 16.94 32.27 33.42
C LYS A 34 18.35 32.47 32.84
N CYS A 35 18.47 32.54 31.52
CA CYS A 35 19.47 33.43 30.91
C CYS A 35 19.08 33.81 29.47
N GLY A 36 18.69 35.08 29.30
CA GLY A 36 19.04 35.90 28.15
C GLY A 36 18.38 35.60 26.80
N LEU A 37 17.21 36.20 26.57
CA LEU A 37 16.79 36.61 25.22
C LEU A 37 17.82 37.60 24.66
N GLN A 38 18.60 37.18 23.66
CA GLN A 38 19.15 38.08 22.64
C GLN A 38 18.61 37.67 21.28
N VAL A 39 17.72 38.51 20.76
CA VAL A 39 17.22 38.45 19.38
C VAL A 39 18.38 38.83 18.45
N ARG A 40 18.80 37.90 17.59
CA ARG A 40 19.50 38.21 16.33
C ARG A 40 18.82 37.47 15.18
N ARG A 41 18.19 38.25 14.30
CA ARG A 41 17.76 37.84 12.97
C ARG A 41 19.00 37.65 12.08
N HIS A 42 19.15 36.46 11.49
CA HIS A 42 19.76 36.14 10.20
C HIS A 42 19.51 34.64 9.99
N GLY A 43 18.76 34.20 8.98
CA GLY A 43 19.22 34.06 7.60
C GLY A 43 19.05 32.58 7.23
N THR A 44 18.42 32.34 6.08
CA THR A 44 18.12 31.06 5.43
C THR A 44 19.04 29.87 5.77
N ARG A 45 18.48 28.76 6.24
CA ARG A 45 19.15 27.46 6.39
C ARG A 45 18.56 26.44 5.41
N THR A 46 19.32 26.10 4.39
CA THR A 46 19.27 24.81 3.69
C THR A 46 19.65 23.67 4.66
N PRO A 47 19.14 22.44 4.48
CA PRO A 47 19.59 21.29 5.28
C PRO A 47 21.01 20.86 4.86
N PRO A 48 21.80 20.26 5.76
CA PRO A 48 23.17 19.89 5.44
C PRO A 48 23.18 18.63 4.57
N ARG A 49 23.75 18.73 3.36
CA ARG A 49 24.34 17.58 2.66
C ARG A 49 25.60 17.17 3.43
N VAL A 50 25.61 15.95 3.97
CA VAL A 50 26.85 15.32 4.43
C VAL A 50 27.34 14.46 3.26
N SER A 51 28.18 15.04 2.41
CA SER A 51 28.98 14.30 1.43
C SER A 51 30.43 14.39 1.89
N PHE A 52 31.02 13.27 2.30
CA PHE A 52 32.45 13.20 2.62
C PHE A 52 33.23 13.19 1.31
N VAL A 53 33.82 14.34 0.94
CA VAL A 53 34.83 14.41 -0.12
C VAL A 53 36.19 14.27 0.54
N CYS A 54 36.83 13.12 0.36
CA CYS A 54 38.20 12.89 0.79
C CYS A 54 39.14 13.72 -0.10
N SER A 55 39.94 14.60 0.51
CA SER A 55 40.87 15.50 -0.19
C SER A 55 42.21 14.81 -0.41
N ALA A 56 42.62 14.67 -1.67
CA ALA A 56 44.02 14.45 -2.05
C ALA A 56 44.52 15.70 -2.80
N GLU A 57 45.45 16.43 -2.19
CA GLU A 57 46.15 17.54 -2.80
C GLU A 57 47.12 17.04 -3.88
N GLN A 58 47.01 17.56 -5.11
CA GLN A 58 48.18 17.82 -5.97
C GLN A 58 47.89 19.00 -6.90
N ALA A 59 48.86 19.92 -6.93
CA ALA A 59 48.76 21.29 -7.42
C ALA A 59 48.71 21.42 -8.95
N PHE A 60 47.90 22.35 -9.48
CA PHE A 60 48.28 23.19 -10.63
C PHE A 60 47.50 24.53 -10.68
N ARG A 61 48.29 25.62 -10.72
CA ARG A 61 48.07 27.05 -11.08
C ARG A 61 46.65 27.63 -11.23
N ARG A 62 46.37 28.68 -10.44
CA ARG A 62 45.36 29.73 -10.68
C ARG A 62 45.74 30.68 -11.82
N PRO A 63 44.76 31.38 -12.43
CA PRO A 63 44.87 32.84 -12.48
C PRO A 63 43.60 33.61 -12.04
N SER A 64 43.88 34.70 -11.32
CA SER A 64 43.19 36.02 -11.20
C SER A 64 41.65 36.14 -11.22
N THR A 65 41.16 36.74 -10.13
CA THR A 65 39.83 37.30 -9.87
C THR A 65 39.57 38.66 -10.52
N GLU A 66 38.37 38.86 -11.08
CA GLU A 66 37.56 40.09 -10.99
C GLU A 66 36.05 39.73 -11.06
N PRO A 67 35.15 40.43 -10.35
CA PRO A 67 33.76 40.00 -10.16
C PRO A 67 32.86 40.45 -11.31
N ARG A 68 32.23 39.50 -12.02
CA ARG A 68 31.14 39.79 -12.97
C ARG A 68 29.80 39.76 -12.25
N THR A 69 29.03 40.84 -12.38
CA THR A 69 27.61 40.93 -12.04
C THR A 69 26.81 39.76 -12.66
N PRO A 70 25.83 39.17 -11.96
CA PRO A 70 25.08 38.04 -12.49
C PRO A 70 24.31 38.44 -13.75
N SER A 71 24.34 37.61 -14.79
CA SER A 71 23.53 37.82 -15.99
C SER A 71 22.04 37.61 -15.69
N SER A 72 21.16 38.23 -16.48
CA SER A 72 19.69 38.11 -16.39
C SER A 72 19.20 36.65 -16.30
N ALA A 73 19.87 35.74 -17.02
CA ALA A 73 19.54 34.31 -17.02
C ALA A 73 19.84 33.61 -15.68
N CYS A 74 20.82 34.09 -14.90
CA CYS A 74 21.13 33.56 -13.58
C CYS A 74 20.10 34.02 -12.53
N VAL A 75 19.59 35.26 -12.68
CA VAL A 75 18.50 35.78 -11.84
C VAL A 75 17.17 35.08 -12.15
N GLU A 76 16.86 34.82 -13.42
CA GLU A 76 15.68 34.04 -13.82
C GLU A 76 15.74 32.58 -13.33
N ALA A 77 16.91 31.94 -13.34
CA ALA A 77 17.08 30.58 -12.80
C ALA A 77 16.93 30.53 -11.27
N ILE A 78 17.40 31.55 -10.55
CA ILE A 78 17.22 31.66 -9.08
C ILE A 78 15.74 31.93 -8.75
N LEU A 79 15.08 32.83 -9.48
CA LEU A 79 13.64 33.10 -9.32
C LEU A 79 12.78 31.89 -9.71
N ALA A 80 13.17 31.09 -10.70
CA ALA A 80 12.52 29.83 -11.04
C ALA A 80 12.70 28.79 -9.93
N GLY A 81 13.91 28.66 -9.38
CA GLY A 81 14.19 27.78 -8.23
C GLY A 81 13.47 28.18 -6.95
N GLU A 82 13.36 29.48 -6.64
CA GLU A 82 12.59 30.00 -5.51
C GLU A 82 11.08 29.80 -5.70
N ASN A 83 10.56 29.96 -6.92
CA ASN A 83 9.15 29.70 -7.23
C ASN A 83 8.79 28.21 -7.18
N ILE A 84 9.69 27.31 -7.57
CA ILE A 84 9.50 25.85 -7.43
C ILE A 84 9.52 25.47 -5.93
N GLY A 85 10.45 26.03 -5.16
CA GLY A 85 10.51 25.84 -3.71
C GLY A 85 9.26 26.31 -2.98
N LEU A 86 8.68 27.47 -3.34
CA LEU A 86 7.45 27.98 -2.75
C LEU A 86 6.22 27.11 -3.10
N ARG A 87 6.09 26.69 -4.37
CA ARG A 87 4.98 25.82 -4.81
C ARG A 87 4.97 24.48 -4.07
N ASN A 88 6.14 23.90 -3.81
CA ASN A 88 6.25 22.63 -3.10
C ASN A 88 5.83 22.76 -1.63
N VAL A 89 6.14 23.89 -0.96
CA VAL A 89 5.69 24.15 0.41
C VAL A 89 4.16 24.32 0.50
N GLU A 90 3.56 25.03 -0.44
CA GLU A 90 2.10 25.20 -0.48
C GLU A 90 1.36 23.89 -0.79
N ARG A 91 1.88 23.10 -1.74
CA ARG A 91 1.37 21.78 -2.09
C ARG A 91 1.41 20.83 -0.89
N ASP A 92 2.56 20.74 -0.21
CA ASP A 92 2.73 19.96 1.03
C ASP A 92 1.73 20.37 2.12
N ALA A 93 1.53 21.68 2.31
CA ALA A 93 0.59 22.18 3.30
C ALA A 93 -0.86 21.80 2.97
N ARG A 94 -1.25 21.81 1.68
CA ARG A 94 -2.57 21.35 1.22
C ARG A 94 -2.77 19.86 1.48
N ILE A 95 -1.79 19.01 1.11
CA ILE A 95 -1.85 17.56 1.35
C ILE A 95 -1.97 17.26 2.85
N ARG A 96 -1.13 17.90 3.70
CA ARG A 96 -1.17 17.72 5.16
C ARG A 96 -2.50 18.18 5.77
N LYS A 97 -3.07 19.27 5.27
CA LYS A 97 -4.39 19.75 5.71
C LYS A 97 -5.47 18.71 5.38
N HIS A 98 -5.45 18.17 4.15
CA HIS A 98 -6.43 17.20 3.69
C HIS A 98 -6.34 15.88 4.47
N LEU A 99 -5.13 15.37 4.74
CA LEU A 99 -4.92 14.18 5.59
C LEU A 99 -5.54 14.33 7.00
N LYS A 100 -5.43 15.52 7.59
CA LYS A 100 -5.95 15.79 8.94
C LYS A 100 -7.47 15.93 8.98
N LYS A 101 -8.04 16.55 7.95
CA LYS A 101 -9.47 16.82 7.84
C LYS A 101 -9.88 16.69 6.36
N PRO A 102 -10.36 15.50 5.96
CA PRO A 102 -10.90 15.30 4.62
C PRO A 102 -12.07 16.28 4.40
N GLU A 103 -11.99 17.04 3.31
CA GLU A 103 -13.09 17.90 2.86
C GLU A 103 -13.95 17.07 1.91
N LEU A 104 -15.19 16.76 2.30
CA LEU A 104 -16.16 16.05 1.46
C LEU A 104 -16.96 17.05 0.63
N SER A 105 -17.05 16.80 -0.67
CA SER A 105 -17.88 17.58 -1.57
C SER A 105 -19.37 17.40 -1.25
N PRO A 106 -20.20 18.46 -1.38
CA PRO A 106 -21.64 18.33 -1.20
C PRO A 106 -22.27 17.52 -2.33
N SER A 107 -23.21 16.64 -1.98
CA SER A 107 -24.02 15.88 -2.91
C SER A 107 -25.34 16.61 -3.17
N ALA A 108 -25.58 16.99 -4.42
CA ALA A 108 -26.86 17.60 -4.80
C ALA A 108 -28.03 16.63 -4.64
N TYR A 109 -27.81 15.34 -4.94
CA TYR A 109 -28.81 14.29 -4.78
C TYR A 109 -29.23 14.11 -3.33
N ASP A 110 -28.27 13.93 -2.41
CA ASP A 110 -28.57 13.74 -1.00
C ASP A 110 -29.14 15.00 -0.35
N THR A 111 -28.64 16.18 -0.73
CA THR A 111 -29.18 17.47 -0.28
C THR A 111 -30.63 17.64 -0.69
N ALA A 112 -31.02 17.18 -1.89
CA ALA A 112 -32.41 17.19 -2.32
C ALA A 112 -33.31 16.29 -1.47
N TRP A 113 -32.84 15.09 -1.10
CA TRP A 113 -33.58 14.20 -0.19
C TRP A 113 -33.75 14.80 1.21
N VAL A 114 -32.69 15.38 1.78
CA VAL A 114 -32.77 16.07 3.07
C VAL A 114 -33.70 17.28 3.01
N ALA A 115 -33.68 18.04 1.91
CA ALA A 115 -34.58 19.18 1.69
C ALA A 115 -36.07 18.77 1.64
N MET A 116 -36.38 17.51 1.31
CA MET A 116 -37.75 17.01 1.26
C MET A 116 -38.33 16.60 2.62
N VAL A 117 -37.54 16.58 3.70
CA VAL A 117 -38.01 16.19 5.04
C VAL A 117 -38.98 17.25 5.59
N PRO A 118 -40.25 16.91 5.87
CA PRO A 118 -41.20 17.85 6.43
C PRO A 118 -40.97 18.08 7.93
N LEU A 119 -41.20 19.30 8.39
CA LEU A 119 -41.20 19.62 9.82
C LEU A 119 -42.41 18.92 10.50
N PRO A 120 -42.19 18.12 11.56
CA PRO A 120 -43.26 17.43 12.27
C PRO A 120 -44.34 18.41 12.73
N ASP A 121 -45.61 18.00 12.60
CA ASP A 121 -46.79 18.72 13.12
C ASP A 121 -46.97 20.18 12.64
N SER A 122 -46.38 20.54 11.49
CA SER A 122 -46.52 21.87 10.89
C SER A 122 -47.69 21.97 9.89
N ALA A 123 -48.51 23.02 10.01
CA ALA A 123 -49.55 23.39 9.05
C ALA A 123 -49.50 24.91 8.78
N PRO A 124 -49.11 25.38 7.57
CA PRO A 124 -48.75 24.59 6.39
C PRO A 124 -47.45 23.80 6.59
N GLN A 125 -47.30 22.69 5.86
CA GLN A 125 -46.06 21.90 5.89
C GLN A 125 -44.89 22.78 5.45
N ALA A 126 -43.85 22.82 6.28
CA ALA A 126 -42.60 23.52 6.01
C ALA A 126 -41.44 22.52 5.94
N PRO A 127 -40.35 22.83 5.20
CA PRO A 127 -39.14 22.01 5.25
C PRO A 127 -38.53 22.04 6.65
N CYS A 128 -38.11 20.87 7.14
CA CYS A 128 -37.33 20.77 8.39
C CYS A 128 -35.95 21.45 8.23
N PHE A 129 -35.40 21.41 7.02
CA PHE A 129 -34.08 21.99 6.68
C PHE A 129 -34.19 23.00 5.53
N PRO A 130 -34.73 24.22 5.78
CA PRO A 130 -34.89 25.25 4.74
C PRO A 130 -33.57 25.65 4.05
N GLN A 131 -32.45 25.59 4.77
CA GLN A 131 -31.09 25.83 4.27
C GLN A 131 -30.71 24.91 3.09
N CYS A 132 -31.20 23.68 3.06
CA CYS A 132 -30.96 22.75 1.95
C CYS A 132 -31.76 23.14 0.71
N VAL A 133 -32.98 23.65 0.88
CA VAL A 133 -33.79 24.19 -0.22
C VAL A 133 -33.10 25.41 -0.83
N GLU A 134 -32.60 26.32 0.00
CA GLU A 134 -31.85 27.49 -0.44
C GLU A 134 -30.57 27.12 -1.20
N TRP A 135 -29.82 26.13 -0.70
CA TRP A 135 -28.64 25.63 -1.40
C TRP A 135 -28.97 25.11 -2.79
N ILE A 136 -30.06 24.35 -2.96
CA ILE A 136 -30.49 23.85 -4.28
C ILE A 136 -30.78 25.02 -5.23
N LEU A 137 -31.47 26.06 -4.77
CA LEU A 137 -31.76 27.26 -5.58
C LEU A 137 -30.48 27.98 -6.02
N GLN A 138 -29.45 28.02 -5.18
CA GLN A 138 -28.21 28.75 -5.46
C GLN A 138 -27.18 27.96 -6.29
N ASN A 139 -27.32 26.62 -6.40
CA ASN A 139 -26.29 25.75 -6.97
C ASN A 139 -26.71 25.02 -8.27
N GLN A 140 -27.68 25.57 -9.02
CA GLN A 140 -27.98 25.06 -10.36
C GLN A 140 -26.95 25.54 -11.38
N HIS A 141 -26.41 24.62 -12.19
CA HIS A 141 -25.52 24.98 -13.30
C HIS A 141 -26.27 25.81 -14.36
N CYS A 142 -25.56 26.66 -15.11
CA CYS A 142 -26.16 27.51 -16.15
C CYS A 142 -26.89 26.72 -17.26
N SER A 143 -26.47 25.48 -17.50
CA SER A 143 -27.13 24.53 -18.42
C SER A 143 -28.36 23.82 -17.85
N GLY A 144 -28.73 24.09 -16.59
CA GLY A 144 -29.95 23.60 -15.96
C GLY A 144 -29.80 22.34 -15.09
N TYR A 145 -28.62 21.75 -14.95
CA TYR A 145 -28.41 20.55 -14.16
C TYR A 145 -27.88 20.84 -12.74
N TRP A 146 -27.99 19.85 -11.86
CA TRP A 146 -27.29 19.79 -10.57
C TRP A 146 -26.36 18.58 -10.52
N GLY A 147 -25.21 18.72 -9.88
CA GLY A 147 -24.16 17.70 -9.80
C GLY A 147 -22.82 18.21 -10.32
N ILE A 148 -21.78 17.41 -10.13
CA ILE A 148 -20.41 17.75 -10.54
C ILE A 148 -20.17 17.19 -11.95
N ASN A 149 -19.88 18.07 -12.92
CA ASN A 149 -19.41 17.68 -14.26
C ASN A 149 -17.90 17.98 -14.38
N GLU A 150 -17.09 17.10 -13.82
CA GLU A 150 -15.64 17.18 -13.99
C GLU A 150 -15.27 16.87 -15.46
N PHE A 151 -14.51 17.77 -16.07
CA PHE A 151 -13.88 17.66 -17.40
C PHE A 151 -14.76 17.89 -18.65
N GLY A 152 -15.97 18.44 -18.53
CA GLY A 152 -16.76 18.83 -19.70
C GLY A 152 -17.20 17.65 -20.60
N LEU A 153 -17.23 16.44 -20.04
CA LEU A 153 -17.70 15.24 -20.71
C LEU A 153 -19.25 15.24 -20.80
N LEU A 154 -19.75 14.35 -21.68
CA LEU A 154 -21.18 14.10 -21.90
C LEU A 154 -21.93 13.89 -20.56
N PRO A 155 -23.21 14.29 -20.46
CA PRO A 155 -24.00 14.14 -19.25
C PRO A 155 -24.10 12.65 -18.86
N ASN A 156 -23.72 12.35 -17.62
CA ASN A 156 -23.74 11.01 -17.05
C ASN A 156 -25.06 10.76 -16.27
N LYS A 157 -25.29 9.50 -15.89
CA LYS A 157 -26.50 9.09 -15.14
C LYS A 157 -26.60 9.73 -13.76
N ASP A 158 -25.48 10.05 -13.10
CA ASP A 158 -25.43 10.70 -11.78
C ASP A 158 -26.01 12.13 -11.83
N ILE A 159 -25.69 12.90 -12.87
CA ILE A 159 -26.20 14.27 -13.07
C ILE A 159 -27.70 14.25 -13.31
N LEU A 160 -28.19 13.29 -14.11
CA LEU A 160 -29.63 13.11 -14.35
C LEU A 160 -30.37 12.77 -13.05
N LEU A 161 -29.81 11.85 -12.26
CA LEU A 161 -30.36 11.46 -10.96
C LEU A 161 -30.43 12.65 -10.00
N SER A 162 -29.33 13.38 -9.86
CA SER A 162 -29.22 14.57 -9.00
C SER A 162 -30.18 15.68 -9.42
N THR A 163 -30.28 15.94 -10.73
CA THR A 163 -31.16 16.96 -11.30
C THR A 163 -32.63 16.64 -11.04
N LEU A 164 -33.03 15.38 -11.26
CA LEU A 164 -34.40 14.95 -11.01
C LEU A 164 -34.79 15.06 -9.53
N ALA A 165 -33.90 14.65 -8.62
CA ALA A 165 -34.12 14.78 -7.18
C ALA A 165 -34.30 16.26 -6.76
N CYS A 166 -33.45 17.16 -7.27
CA CYS A 166 -33.56 18.60 -7.01
C CYS A 166 -34.88 19.19 -7.52
N ILE A 167 -35.34 18.80 -8.71
CA ILE A 167 -36.63 19.25 -9.28
C ILE A 167 -37.79 18.83 -8.36
N ILE A 168 -37.79 17.57 -7.90
CA ILE A 168 -38.84 17.04 -7.02
C ILE A 168 -38.84 17.82 -5.70
N ALA A 169 -37.68 18.07 -5.11
CA ALA A 169 -37.56 18.84 -3.88
C ALA A 169 -38.12 20.27 -4.02
N LEU A 170 -37.76 20.98 -5.09
CA LEU A 170 -38.28 22.34 -5.37
C LEU A 170 -39.81 22.32 -5.62
N LYS A 171 -40.30 21.33 -6.37
CA LYS A 171 -41.73 21.17 -6.65
C LYS A 171 -42.54 20.88 -5.39
N LYS A 172 -42.00 20.07 -4.47
CA LYS A 172 -42.65 19.72 -3.19
C LYS A 172 -42.98 20.97 -2.36
N TRP A 173 -42.08 21.96 -2.35
CA TRP A 173 -42.27 23.23 -1.63
C TRP A 173 -42.83 24.36 -2.50
N ASN A 174 -43.12 24.10 -3.77
CA ASN A 174 -43.62 25.05 -4.75
C ASN A 174 -42.74 26.32 -4.89
N VAL A 175 -41.41 26.13 -4.91
CA VAL A 175 -40.40 27.18 -5.07
C VAL A 175 -39.57 26.97 -6.34
N GLY A 176 -38.91 28.04 -6.84
CA GLY A 176 -37.92 27.90 -7.91
C GLY A 176 -38.44 27.46 -9.28
N SER A 177 -39.62 27.94 -9.71
CA SER A 177 -40.26 27.55 -10.99
C SER A 177 -39.34 27.63 -12.22
N ASP A 178 -38.51 28.67 -12.32
CA ASP A 178 -37.51 28.79 -13.39
C ASP A 178 -36.41 27.72 -13.34
N HIS A 179 -35.99 27.34 -12.13
CA HIS A 179 -35.00 26.28 -11.93
C HIS A 179 -35.57 24.92 -12.36
N ILE A 180 -36.82 24.65 -11.99
CA ILE A 180 -37.58 23.46 -12.41
C ILE A 180 -37.64 23.39 -13.94
N ARG A 181 -38.06 24.47 -14.61
CA ARG A 181 -38.16 24.51 -16.08
C ARG A 181 -36.82 24.19 -16.76
N ARG A 182 -35.72 24.83 -16.34
CA ARG A 182 -34.39 24.57 -16.90
C ARG A 182 -33.92 23.13 -16.64
N GLY A 183 -34.23 22.58 -15.47
CA GLY A 183 -33.90 21.19 -15.14
C GLY A 183 -34.66 20.19 -15.99
N LEU A 184 -35.95 20.42 -16.25
CA LEU A 184 -36.76 19.58 -17.14
C LEU A 184 -36.25 19.64 -18.59
N GLU A 185 -35.89 20.83 -19.08
CA GLU A 185 -35.26 20.99 -20.40
C GLU A 185 -33.94 20.22 -20.51
N PHE A 186 -33.13 20.23 -19.44
CA PHE A 186 -31.88 19.46 -19.39
C PHE A 186 -32.12 17.95 -19.41
N ILE A 187 -33.05 17.45 -18.60
CA ILE A 187 -33.40 16.01 -18.57
C ILE A 187 -33.92 15.58 -19.94
N GLY A 188 -34.82 16.36 -20.56
CA GLY A 188 -35.39 15.98 -21.86
C GLY A 188 -34.35 15.92 -22.98
N LYS A 189 -33.36 16.83 -22.99
CA LYS A 189 -32.25 16.79 -23.95
C LYS A 189 -31.35 15.56 -23.79
N ASN A 190 -31.29 14.99 -22.59
CA ASN A 190 -30.32 13.96 -22.21
C ASN A 190 -30.99 12.64 -21.77
N ILE A 191 -32.28 12.45 -22.03
CA ILE A 191 -33.00 11.27 -21.55
C ILE A 191 -32.45 9.97 -22.13
N SER A 192 -31.90 10.02 -23.35
CA SER A 192 -31.36 8.84 -24.04
C SER A 192 -30.21 8.21 -23.26
N THR A 193 -29.48 9.00 -22.47
CA THR A 193 -28.42 8.55 -21.56
C THR A 193 -28.92 7.55 -20.51
N VAL A 194 -30.20 7.63 -20.12
CA VAL A 194 -30.80 6.70 -19.14
C VAL A 194 -30.78 5.25 -19.65
N MET A 195 -31.06 5.08 -20.94
CA MET A 195 -31.15 3.78 -21.61
C MET A 195 -29.81 3.32 -22.20
N ASP A 196 -28.76 4.14 -22.12
CA ASP A 196 -27.44 3.79 -22.66
C ASP A 196 -26.72 2.79 -21.74
N GLU A 197 -26.56 1.55 -22.19
CA GLU A 197 -25.87 0.47 -21.46
C GLU A 197 -24.35 0.67 -21.39
N GLN A 198 -23.76 1.56 -22.20
CA GLN A 198 -22.33 1.87 -22.14
C GLN A 198 -21.99 2.79 -20.97
N ILE A 199 -22.97 3.53 -20.47
CA ILE A 199 -22.80 4.46 -19.35
C ILE A 199 -23.06 3.71 -18.04
N VAL A 200 -22.01 3.54 -17.24
CA VAL A 200 -22.08 2.89 -15.93
C VAL A 200 -23.09 3.64 -15.05
N PRO A 201 -24.15 2.98 -14.55
CA PRO A 201 -25.14 3.60 -13.69
C PRO A 201 -24.64 3.71 -12.24
N PRO A 202 -25.05 4.73 -11.48
CA PRO A 202 -24.88 4.72 -10.02
C PRO A 202 -25.71 3.62 -9.36
N ILE A 203 -25.34 3.28 -8.12
CA ILE A 203 -25.99 2.20 -7.37
C ILE A 203 -27.50 2.46 -7.26
N GLY A 204 -28.30 1.48 -7.67
CA GLY A 204 -29.76 1.54 -7.58
C GLY A 204 -30.45 2.41 -8.63
N PHE A 205 -29.72 2.93 -9.63
CA PHE A 205 -30.29 3.82 -10.65
C PHE A 205 -31.53 3.25 -11.37
N SER A 206 -31.52 1.95 -11.68
CA SER A 206 -32.63 1.23 -12.34
C SER A 206 -33.93 1.21 -11.51
N LEU A 207 -33.85 1.43 -10.20
CA LEU A 207 -35.00 1.56 -9.31
C LEU A 207 -35.31 3.03 -9.00
N ILE A 208 -34.27 3.79 -8.61
CA ILE A 208 -34.43 5.14 -8.08
C ILE A 208 -34.89 6.10 -9.18
N PHE A 209 -34.20 6.15 -10.32
CA PHE A 209 -34.50 7.14 -11.36
C PHE A 209 -35.91 6.96 -11.94
N PRO A 210 -36.33 5.74 -12.37
CA PRO A 210 -37.71 5.53 -12.84
C PRO A 210 -38.77 5.79 -11.76
N GLY A 211 -38.47 5.45 -10.49
CA GLY A 211 -39.37 5.70 -9.37
C GLY A 211 -39.61 7.18 -9.13
N MET A 212 -38.53 7.98 -9.11
CA MET A 212 -38.59 9.43 -9.03
C MET A 212 -39.29 10.05 -10.24
N LEU A 213 -39.04 9.54 -11.45
CA LEU A 213 -39.68 10.03 -12.67
C LEU A 213 -41.20 9.85 -12.61
N ASN A 214 -41.66 8.65 -12.21
CA ASN A 214 -43.08 8.37 -12.04
C ASN A 214 -43.72 9.26 -10.97
N HIS A 215 -43.00 9.50 -9.86
CA HIS A 215 -43.48 10.40 -8.81
C HIS A 215 -43.59 11.85 -9.30
N ALA A 216 -42.59 12.35 -10.02
CA ALA A 216 -42.59 13.69 -10.61
C ALA A 216 -43.77 13.90 -11.57
N ILE A 217 -44.08 12.92 -12.41
CA ILE A 217 -45.26 12.94 -13.29
C ILE A 217 -46.55 13.01 -12.45
N GLY A 218 -46.64 12.22 -11.37
CA GLY A 218 -47.75 12.27 -10.42
C GLY A 218 -47.92 13.62 -9.70
N MET A 219 -46.85 14.41 -9.56
CA MET A 219 -46.86 15.78 -9.05
C MET A 219 -47.27 16.83 -10.10
N GLY A 220 -47.61 16.41 -11.32
CA GLY A 220 -48.00 17.28 -12.43
C GLY A 220 -46.84 17.97 -13.13
N LEU A 221 -45.64 17.36 -13.14
CA LEU A 221 -44.51 17.85 -13.94
C LEU A 221 -44.56 17.24 -15.35
N GLU A 222 -44.49 18.10 -16.37
CA GLU A 222 -44.45 17.69 -17.78
C GLU A 222 -43.01 17.64 -18.28
N PHE A 223 -42.56 16.47 -18.74
CA PHE A 223 -41.22 16.27 -19.26
C PHE A 223 -41.21 16.39 -20.79
N PRO A 224 -40.27 17.14 -21.41
CA PRO A 224 -40.20 17.30 -22.86
C PRO A 224 -39.54 16.08 -23.53
N VAL A 225 -40.19 14.92 -23.42
CA VAL A 225 -39.71 13.61 -23.89
C VAL A 225 -40.82 12.78 -24.49
N LYS A 226 -40.45 11.83 -25.35
CA LYS A 226 -41.44 10.97 -26.01
C LYS A 226 -42.03 9.98 -24.99
N GLU A 227 -43.31 9.70 -25.14
CA GLU A 227 -44.02 8.73 -24.29
C GLU A 227 -43.39 7.33 -24.33
N ASN A 228 -42.81 6.94 -25.47
CA ASN A 228 -42.07 5.69 -25.62
C ASN A 228 -40.81 5.64 -24.74
N ASP A 229 -40.09 6.76 -24.57
CA ASP A 229 -38.87 6.82 -23.76
C ASP A 229 -39.23 6.66 -22.27
N ILE A 230 -40.30 7.34 -21.83
CA ILE A 230 -40.83 7.20 -20.46
C ILE A 230 -41.28 5.76 -20.21
N SER A 231 -42.04 5.18 -21.14
CA SER A 231 -42.52 3.79 -21.04
C SER A 231 -41.36 2.79 -20.95
N GLY A 232 -40.30 3.00 -21.74
CA GLY A 232 -39.08 2.17 -21.69
C GLY A 232 -38.38 2.24 -20.34
N ILE A 233 -38.25 3.45 -19.76
CA ILE A 233 -37.63 3.66 -18.44
C ILE A 233 -38.45 3.00 -17.33
N LEU A 234 -39.79 3.12 -17.37
CA LEU A 234 -40.67 2.46 -16.40
C LEU A 234 -40.63 0.94 -16.53
N HIS A 235 -40.52 0.42 -17.76
CA HIS A 235 -40.38 -1.02 -18.00
C HIS A 235 -39.08 -1.58 -17.39
N LEU A 236 -37.95 -0.86 -17.48
CA LEU A 236 -36.71 -1.24 -16.79
C LEU A 236 -36.91 -1.42 -15.28
N ARG A 237 -37.70 -0.53 -14.67
CA ARG A 237 -38.05 -0.63 -13.25
C ARG A 237 -38.85 -1.89 -12.97
N GLU A 238 -39.86 -2.19 -13.77
CA GLU A 238 -40.71 -3.39 -13.60
C GLU A 238 -39.90 -4.68 -13.73
N MET A 239 -38.97 -4.73 -14.69
CA MET A 239 -38.05 -5.85 -14.85
C MET A 239 -37.18 -6.05 -13.60
N GLU A 240 -36.61 -4.97 -13.07
CA GLU A 240 -35.78 -5.03 -11.86
C GLU A 240 -36.59 -5.42 -10.62
N LEU A 241 -37.81 -4.90 -10.46
CA LEU A 241 -38.74 -5.30 -9.39
C LEU A 241 -39.09 -6.79 -9.47
N THR A 242 -39.31 -7.31 -10.69
CA THR A 242 -39.60 -8.73 -10.92
C THR A 242 -38.40 -9.60 -10.57
N ARG A 243 -37.18 -9.17 -10.96
CA ARG A 243 -35.91 -9.83 -10.59
C ARG A 243 -35.77 -9.92 -9.07
N LEU A 244 -36.01 -8.80 -8.38
CA LEU A 244 -35.94 -8.72 -6.93
C LEU A 244 -37.01 -9.57 -6.25
N ALA A 245 -38.24 -9.62 -6.75
CA ALA A 245 -39.32 -10.42 -6.16
C ALA A 245 -39.01 -11.94 -6.15
N GLY A 246 -38.29 -12.44 -7.16
CA GLY A 246 -37.88 -13.85 -7.25
C GLY A 246 -36.72 -14.24 -6.33
N GLU A 247 -35.99 -13.28 -5.78
CA GLU A 247 -34.76 -13.52 -5.02
C GLU A 247 -35.01 -13.49 -3.50
N LYS A 248 -34.43 -14.44 -2.77
CA LYS A 248 -34.48 -14.51 -1.30
C LYS A 248 -33.05 -14.57 -0.74
N SER A 249 -32.53 -13.42 -0.32
CA SER A 249 -31.21 -13.30 0.31
C SER A 249 -31.19 -12.11 1.28
N CYS A 250 -30.42 -12.21 2.36
CA CYS A 250 -30.23 -11.08 3.29
C CYS A 250 -29.53 -9.89 2.61
N GLY A 251 -28.65 -10.14 1.65
CA GLY A 251 -28.01 -9.09 0.85
C GLY A 251 -29.01 -8.27 0.03
N LYS A 252 -30.05 -8.92 -0.50
CA LYS A 252 -31.17 -8.21 -1.15
C LYS A 252 -31.92 -7.32 -0.16
N GLU A 253 -32.17 -7.79 1.06
CA GLU A 253 -32.87 -6.99 2.09
C GLU A 253 -32.05 -5.73 2.43
N ALA A 254 -30.73 -5.86 2.59
CA ALA A 254 -29.83 -4.73 2.79
C ALA A 254 -29.84 -3.76 1.59
N TYR A 255 -29.76 -4.28 0.36
CA TYR A 255 -29.86 -3.47 -0.86
C TYR A 255 -31.17 -2.72 -0.97
N LEU A 256 -32.29 -3.38 -0.70
CA LEU A 256 -33.61 -2.75 -0.70
C LEU A 256 -33.72 -1.70 0.41
N ALA A 257 -33.20 -1.95 1.61
CA ALA A 257 -33.14 -0.94 2.67
C ALA A 257 -32.31 0.29 2.26
N TYR A 258 -31.26 0.09 1.46
CA TYR A 258 -30.39 1.16 0.98
C TYR A 258 -30.99 1.98 -0.19
N VAL A 259 -31.89 1.40 -1.01
CA VAL A 259 -32.31 1.96 -2.31
C VAL A 259 -33.83 2.16 -2.43
N ALA A 260 -34.65 1.29 -1.81
CA ALA A 260 -36.08 1.17 -2.13
C ALA A 260 -36.93 2.35 -1.64
N GLN A 261 -36.60 2.95 -0.50
CA GLN A 261 -37.33 4.11 0.01
C GLN A 261 -37.10 5.35 -0.86
N GLU A 262 -35.89 5.52 -1.37
CA GLU A 262 -35.58 6.59 -2.35
C GLU A 262 -36.20 6.30 -3.72
N GLY A 263 -36.26 5.03 -4.12
CA GLY A 263 -36.99 4.60 -5.31
C GLY A 263 -38.52 4.66 -5.17
N LEU A 264 -39.04 5.12 -4.02
CA LEU A 264 -40.47 5.23 -3.71
C LEU A 264 -41.21 3.91 -3.98
N VAL A 265 -40.60 2.79 -3.57
CA VAL A 265 -41.17 1.45 -3.70
C VAL A 265 -41.45 0.87 -2.32
N SER A 266 -42.70 0.48 -2.05
CA SER A 266 -43.09 -0.20 -0.81
C SER A 266 -42.83 -1.72 -0.88
N LEU A 267 -41.58 -2.13 -1.10
CA LEU A 267 -41.20 -3.56 -1.16
C LEU A 267 -40.86 -4.19 0.20
N LEU A 268 -40.41 -3.38 1.15
CA LEU A 268 -40.10 -3.79 2.53
C LEU A 268 -41.00 -3.02 3.49
N ASP A 269 -41.33 -3.62 4.63
CA ASP A 269 -41.95 -2.87 5.71
C ASP A 269 -40.94 -1.80 6.21
N CYS A 270 -41.43 -0.59 6.51
CA CYS A 270 -40.61 0.46 7.10
C CYS A 270 -39.99 0.01 8.44
N ASN A 271 -40.60 -0.96 9.12
CA ASN A 271 -40.01 -1.59 10.31
C ASN A 271 -38.79 -2.45 9.99
N GLU A 272 -38.80 -3.18 8.88
CA GLU A 272 -37.69 -4.03 8.46
C GLU A 272 -36.49 -3.20 7.99
N VAL A 273 -36.72 -2.09 7.27
CA VAL A 273 -35.64 -1.16 6.87
C VAL A 273 -34.87 -0.64 8.09
N MET A 274 -35.56 -0.45 9.21
CA MET A 274 -34.97 0.17 10.38
C MET A 274 -34.16 -0.81 11.23
N ASN A 275 -34.15 -2.10 10.87
CA ASN A 275 -33.16 -3.07 11.35
C ASN A 275 -31.72 -2.72 10.91
N PHE A 276 -31.57 -1.90 9.86
CA PHE A 276 -30.28 -1.45 9.34
C PHE A 276 -29.84 -0.09 9.93
N GLN A 277 -30.58 0.47 10.89
CA GLN A 277 -30.22 1.73 11.54
C GLN A 277 -28.97 1.56 12.41
N ARG A 278 -27.93 2.36 12.13
CA ARG A 278 -26.67 2.39 12.88
C ARG A 278 -26.82 3.15 14.21
N LYS A 279 -25.83 3.03 15.11
CA LYS A 279 -25.86 3.73 16.42
C LYS A 279 -25.99 5.24 16.31
N ASN A 280 -25.46 5.84 15.24
CA ASN A 280 -25.54 7.27 14.96
C ASN A 280 -26.93 7.73 14.45
N GLY A 281 -27.89 6.80 14.25
CA GLY A 281 -29.23 7.09 13.74
C GLY A 281 -29.38 7.01 12.22
N SER A 282 -28.28 6.86 11.48
CA SER A 282 -28.27 6.76 10.02
C SER A 282 -28.66 5.37 9.51
N LEU A 283 -29.14 5.32 8.27
CA LEU A 283 -29.17 4.10 7.46
C LEU A 283 -27.96 4.09 6.55
N PHE A 284 -27.06 3.12 6.74
CA PHE A 284 -25.84 2.95 5.94
C PHE A 284 -24.95 4.21 5.82
N ASN A 285 -24.96 5.10 6.83
CA ASN A 285 -24.32 6.42 6.77
C ASN A 285 -24.79 7.29 5.57
N SER A 286 -25.89 6.97 4.89
CA SER A 286 -26.40 7.73 3.74
C SER A 286 -27.45 8.75 4.18
N PRO A 287 -27.23 10.06 3.95
CA PRO A 287 -28.25 11.08 4.24
C PRO A 287 -29.51 10.90 3.39
N ALA A 288 -29.40 10.55 2.11
CA ALA A 288 -30.58 10.29 1.27
C ALA A 288 -31.44 9.13 1.79
N ALA A 289 -30.82 7.98 2.11
CA ALA A 289 -31.56 6.81 2.61
C ALA A 289 -32.25 7.14 3.95
N THR A 290 -31.53 7.84 4.83
CA THR A 290 -32.06 8.24 6.15
C THR A 290 -33.21 9.25 6.02
N ALA A 291 -33.09 10.22 5.10
CA ALA A 291 -34.13 11.20 4.83
C ALA A 291 -35.38 10.56 4.20
N ALA A 292 -35.19 9.64 3.24
CA ALA A 292 -36.30 8.90 2.63
C ALA A 292 -37.05 8.07 3.68
N ALA A 293 -36.34 7.39 4.59
CA ALA A 293 -36.95 6.67 5.71
C ALA A 293 -37.78 7.60 6.59
N LEU A 294 -37.20 8.74 6.95
CA LEU A 294 -37.83 9.70 7.87
C LEU A 294 -39.09 10.34 7.29
N VAL A 295 -39.14 10.56 5.96
CA VAL A 295 -40.34 11.06 5.25
C VAL A 295 -41.51 10.08 5.35
N HIS A 296 -41.24 8.77 5.36
CA HIS A 296 -42.26 7.73 5.43
C HIS A 296 -42.62 7.35 6.87
N ARG A 297 -41.64 7.35 7.78
CA ARG A 297 -41.80 6.99 9.18
C ARG A 297 -40.95 7.88 10.06
N TYR A 298 -41.61 8.63 10.95
CA TYR A 298 -40.92 9.46 11.92
C TYR A 298 -40.02 8.62 12.86
N ASP A 299 -38.78 9.06 13.04
CA ASP A 299 -37.79 8.44 13.92
C ASP A 299 -36.85 9.53 14.47
N ASP A 300 -36.77 9.64 15.80
CA ASP A 300 -36.00 10.70 16.46
C ASP A 300 -34.49 10.60 16.18
N LYS A 301 -33.95 9.37 16.08
CA LYS A 301 -32.51 9.18 15.84
C LYS A 301 -32.12 9.54 14.41
N ALA A 302 -32.95 9.16 13.44
CA ALA A 302 -32.77 9.54 12.04
C ALA A 302 -32.82 11.07 11.86
N LEU A 303 -33.75 11.75 12.56
CA LEU A 303 -33.81 13.21 12.54
C LEU A 303 -32.56 13.86 13.19
N GLN A 304 -32.13 13.36 14.35
CA GLN A 304 -30.91 13.84 15.03
C GLN A 304 -29.66 13.68 14.16
N TYR A 305 -29.55 12.58 13.41
CA TYR A 305 -28.48 12.36 12.46
C TYR A 305 -28.46 13.43 11.36
N LEU A 306 -29.60 13.69 10.72
CA LEU A 306 -29.70 14.69 9.66
C LEU A 306 -29.43 16.11 10.19
N ASP A 307 -29.97 16.45 11.35
CA ASP A 307 -29.73 17.74 12.00
C ASP A 307 -28.25 17.95 12.32
N SER A 308 -27.57 16.93 12.86
CA SER A 308 -26.13 16.93 13.10
C SER A 308 -25.34 17.23 11.82
N ILE A 309 -25.64 16.56 10.71
CA ILE A 309 -24.91 16.75 9.45
C ILE A 309 -25.15 18.15 8.89
N VAL A 310 -26.41 18.60 8.86
CA VAL A 310 -26.73 19.92 8.33
C VAL A 310 -26.08 21.01 9.18
N ASN A 311 -25.97 20.83 10.50
CA ASN A 311 -25.24 21.75 11.38
C ASN A 311 -23.72 21.77 11.11
N ILE A 312 -23.12 20.65 10.68
CA ILE A 312 -21.69 20.55 10.35
C ILE A 312 -21.37 21.21 9.00
N TYR A 313 -22.20 20.96 7.98
CA TYR A 313 -21.96 21.42 6.60
C TYR A 313 -22.71 22.71 6.23
N GLY A 314 -23.58 23.20 7.12
CA GLY A 314 -24.29 24.47 7.01
C GLY A 314 -25.54 24.42 6.12
N SER A 315 -25.41 24.01 4.86
CA SER A 315 -26.50 24.11 3.87
C SER A 315 -26.64 22.94 2.91
N ALA A 316 -25.63 22.06 2.81
CA ALA A 316 -25.66 20.89 1.94
C ALA A 316 -25.07 19.69 2.66
N VAL A 317 -25.38 18.48 2.22
CA VAL A 317 -24.90 17.25 2.85
C VAL A 317 -24.06 16.43 1.87
N PRO A 318 -23.07 15.65 2.33
CA PRO A 318 -22.33 14.71 1.47
C PRO A 318 -23.18 13.46 1.15
N THR A 319 -22.66 12.56 0.32
CA THR A 319 -23.33 11.28 0.01
C THR A 319 -23.29 10.27 1.16
N VAL A 320 -22.22 10.31 1.96
CA VAL A 320 -22.02 9.41 3.09
C VAL A 320 -21.38 10.18 4.24
N TYR A 321 -21.86 9.98 5.47
CA TYR A 321 -21.29 10.53 6.69
C TYR A 321 -21.61 9.68 7.94
N PRO A 322 -20.67 9.46 8.86
CA PRO A 322 -19.24 9.72 8.74
C PRO A 322 -18.57 8.76 7.74
N GLN A 323 -17.46 9.19 7.15
CA GLN A 323 -16.58 8.37 6.31
C GLN A 323 -15.10 8.76 6.50
N ASN A 324 -14.79 9.50 7.56
CA ASN A 324 -13.47 10.07 7.80
C ASN A 324 -12.40 8.97 7.94
N ILE A 325 -12.70 7.86 8.63
CA ILE A 325 -11.74 6.77 8.83
C ILE A 325 -11.40 6.12 7.49
N TYR A 326 -12.42 5.78 6.69
CA TYR A 326 -12.22 5.22 5.36
C TYR A 326 -11.36 6.14 4.47
N TYR A 327 -11.71 7.43 4.39
CA TYR A 327 -10.97 8.38 3.57
C TYR A 327 -9.52 8.51 4.03
N GLN A 328 -9.28 8.61 5.34
CA GLN A 328 -7.93 8.73 5.89
C GLN A 328 -7.10 7.47 5.65
N LEU A 329 -7.66 6.27 5.83
CA LEU A 329 -6.98 5.01 5.54
C LEU A 329 -6.71 4.84 4.04
N SER A 330 -7.68 5.18 3.19
CA SER A 330 -7.53 5.15 1.73
C SER A 330 -6.42 6.10 1.26
N MET A 331 -6.34 7.30 1.86
CA MET A 331 -5.24 8.23 1.60
C MET A 331 -3.89 7.67 2.05
N VAL A 332 -3.82 7.05 3.23
CA VAL A 332 -2.59 6.40 3.71
C VAL A 332 -2.15 5.30 2.74
N ASP A 333 -3.09 4.48 2.26
CA ASP A 333 -2.82 3.43 1.27
C ASP A 333 -2.32 4.03 -0.06
N ALA A 334 -2.98 5.08 -0.55
CA ALA A 334 -2.58 5.79 -1.78
C ALA A 334 -1.16 6.39 -1.66
N LEU A 335 -0.85 7.08 -0.55
CA LEU A 335 0.48 7.65 -0.29
C LEU A 335 1.57 6.57 -0.25
N LYS A 336 1.26 5.39 0.30
CA LYS A 336 2.18 4.24 0.31
C LYS A 336 2.37 3.68 -1.10
N LYS A 337 1.28 3.48 -1.85
CA LYS A 337 1.29 2.95 -3.23
C LYS A 337 2.10 3.82 -4.20
N ILE A 338 2.00 5.15 -4.10
CA ILE A 338 2.72 6.08 -4.98
C ILE A 338 4.11 6.49 -4.43
N GLY A 339 4.53 5.95 -3.29
CA GLY A 339 5.90 6.09 -2.78
C GLY A 339 6.23 7.36 -2.00
N ILE A 340 5.27 8.24 -1.74
CA ILE A 340 5.50 9.54 -1.06
C ILE A 340 5.19 9.53 0.44
N SER A 341 4.75 8.39 0.99
CA SER A 341 4.35 8.25 2.40
C SER A 341 5.38 8.74 3.43
N ARG A 342 6.68 8.62 3.15
CA ARG A 342 7.77 9.05 4.05
C ARG A 342 7.77 10.55 4.35
N HIS A 343 7.21 11.36 3.45
CA HIS A 343 7.08 12.81 3.65
C HIS A 343 5.97 13.16 4.66
N PHE A 344 5.07 12.22 4.96
CA PHE A 344 3.87 12.42 5.78
C PHE A 344 3.80 11.46 6.99
N SER A 345 4.93 10.92 7.46
CA SER A 345 4.95 9.90 8.52
C SER A 345 4.24 10.32 9.82
N SER A 346 4.34 11.60 10.22
CA SER A 346 3.64 12.11 11.42
C SER A 346 2.12 12.06 11.27
N GLU A 347 1.60 12.44 10.11
CA GLU A 347 0.18 12.43 9.79
C GLU A 347 -0.33 10.99 9.67
N ILE A 348 0.43 10.12 9.01
CA ILE A 348 0.12 8.70 8.86
C ILE A 348 0.03 8.03 10.24
N ASN A 349 1.01 8.24 11.12
CA ASN A 349 0.98 7.66 12.47
C ASN A 349 -0.25 8.15 13.25
N SER A 350 -0.55 9.45 13.21
CA SER A 350 -1.74 9.99 13.89
C SER A 350 -3.06 9.44 13.34
N ILE A 351 -3.14 9.13 12.04
CA ILE A 351 -4.32 8.50 11.42
C ILE A 351 -4.45 7.06 11.91
N LEU A 352 -3.36 6.30 11.90
CA LEU A 352 -3.35 4.90 12.33
C LEU A 352 -3.66 4.77 13.83
N ASP A 353 -3.15 5.67 14.67
CA ASP A 353 -3.48 5.72 16.10
C ASP A 353 -4.99 5.89 16.33
N LYS A 354 -5.62 6.80 15.58
CA LYS A 354 -7.07 7.02 15.65
C LYS A 354 -7.85 5.82 15.15
N ALA A 355 -7.45 5.25 14.01
CA ALA A 355 -8.07 4.05 13.48
C ALA A 355 -7.95 2.87 14.45
N TYR A 356 -6.83 2.75 15.17
CA TYR A 356 -6.63 1.73 16.19
C TYR A 356 -7.56 1.94 17.40
N ILE A 357 -7.71 3.19 17.87
CA ILE A 357 -8.67 3.51 18.94
C ILE A 357 -10.09 3.12 18.53
N SER A 358 -10.51 3.48 17.31
CA SER A 358 -11.82 3.11 16.77
C SER A 358 -11.98 1.60 16.58
N TRP A 359 -10.92 0.91 16.17
CA TRP A 359 -10.87 -0.56 16.07
C TRP A 359 -11.14 -1.21 17.42
N LEU A 360 -10.42 -0.79 18.47
CA LEU A 360 -10.61 -1.30 19.83
C LEU A 360 -12.00 -1.02 20.40
N GLN A 361 -12.61 0.10 19.99
CA GLN A 361 -13.97 0.47 20.39
C GLN A 361 -15.06 -0.25 19.59
N ARG A 362 -14.69 -1.03 18.56
CA ARG A 362 -15.61 -1.63 17.59
C ARG A 362 -16.57 -0.57 17.01
N ASP A 363 -15.99 0.53 16.54
CA ASP A 363 -16.73 1.61 15.91
C ASP A 363 -17.50 1.10 14.68
N ASP A 364 -18.76 1.51 14.55
CA ASP A 364 -19.64 1.11 13.44
C ASP A 364 -19.09 1.58 12.08
N GLU A 365 -18.32 2.68 12.04
CA GLU A 365 -17.69 3.17 10.80
C GLU A 365 -16.64 2.20 10.25
N ILE A 366 -15.99 1.42 11.12
CA ILE A 366 -15.04 0.37 10.72
C ILE A 366 -15.77 -0.97 10.57
N MET A 367 -16.55 -1.38 11.56
CA MET A 367 -17.02 -2.76 11.69
C MET A 367 -18.21 -3.10 10.79
N LEU A 368 -18.98 -2.10 10.33
CA LEU A 368 -20.15 -2.31 9.47
C LEU A 368 -19.89 -1.98 7.99
N ASP A 369 -18.64 -1.70 7.62
CA ASP A 369 -18.20 -1.45 6.25
C ASP A 369 -17.05 -2.40 5.92
N VAL A 370 -17.29 -3.32 4.98
CA VAL A 370 -16.37 -4.45 4.73
C VAL A 370 -15.02 -3.97 4.20
N GLU A 371 -15.03 -3.00 3.29
CA GLU A 371 -13.82 -2.40 2.72
C GLU A 371 -12.98 -1.71 3.80
N THR A 372 -13.62 -0.87 4.63
CA THR A 372 -12.97 -0.14 5.72
C THR A 372 -12.40 -1.09 6.77
N CYS A 373 -13.16 -2.13 7.15
CA CYS A 373 -12.71 -3.14 8.11
C CYS A 373 -11.45 -3.86 7.61
N ALA A 374 -11.48 -4.36 6.36
CA ALA A 374 -10.36 -5.08 5.76
C ALA A 374 -9.11 -4.19 5.62
N MET A 375 -9.30 -2.94 5.18
CA MET A 375 -8.21 -1.97 5.03
C MET A 375 -7.62 -1.56 6.37
N ALA A 376 -8.46 -1.28 7.38
CA ALA A 376 -8.02 -0.98 8.74
C ALA A 376 -7.20 -2.14 9.31
N PHE A 377 -7.70 -3.37 9.22
CA PHE A 377 -6.98 -4.56 9.65
C PHE A 377 -5.60 -4.66 9.00
N ARG A 378 -5.53 -4.56 7.66
CA ARG A 378 -4.30 -4.67 6.89
C ARG A 378 -3.29 -3.59 7.27
N LEU A 379 -3.73 -2.34 7.30
CA LEU A 379 -2.85 -1.20 7.60
C LEU A 379 -2.40 -1.21 9.06
N LEU A 380 -3.30 -1.44 10.02
CA LEU A 380 -2.95 -1.53 11.43
C LEU A 380 -1.95 -2.66 11.69
N ARG A 381 -2.22 -3.87 11.18
CA ARG A 381 -1.32 -5.02 11.34
C ARG A 381 0.06 -4.77 10.73
N MET A 382 0.11 -4.22 9.52
CA MET A 382 1.40 -3.95 8.86
C MET A 382 2.22 -2.86 9.54
N ASN A 383 1.59 -1.95 10.30
CA ASN A 383 2.27 -0.94 11.09
C ASN A 383 2.45 -1.36 12.56
N GLY A 384 2.21 -2.64 12.91
CA GLY A 384 2.58 -3.22 14.20
C GLY A 384 1.55 -3.10 15.33
N TYR A 385 0.35 -2.62 15.02
CA TYR A 385 -0.76 -2.62 15.98
C TYR A 385 -1.29 -4.03 16.21
N ASP A 386 -1.67 -4.33 17.45
CA ASP A 386 -2.23 -5.62 17.83
C ASP A 386 -3.70 -5.72 17.42
N VAL A 387 -3.95 -6.37 16.27
CA VAL A 387 -5.29 -6.60 15.71
C VAL A 387 -5.50 -8.08 15.42
N SER A 388 -6.59 -8.65 15.95
CA SER A 388 -6.97 -10.05 15.73
C SER A 388 -7.70 -10.23 14.40
N SER A 389 -7.42 -11.35 13.71
CA SER A 389 -8.19 -11.78 12.53
C SER A 389 -9.63 -12.16 12.87
N ASP A 390 -9.93 -12.41 14.15
CA ASP A 390 -11.27 -12.80 14.60
C ASP A 390 -12.32 -11.71 14.33
N GLU A 391 -11.93 -10.45 14.27
CA GLU A 391 -12.84 -9.35 13.91
C GLU A 391 -13.35 -9.47 12.46
N LEU A 392 -12.64 -10.20 11.59
CA LEU A 392 -13.07 -10.51 10.22
C LEU A 392 -13.94 -11.77 10.12
N SER A 393 -14.36 -12.37 11.24
CA SER A 393 -15.16 -13.62 11.21
C SER A 393 -16.49 -13.46 10.47
N HIS A 394 -17.06 -12.25 10.46
CA HIS A 394 -18.31 -11.92 9.78
C HIS A 394 -18.22 -11.96 8.24
N VAL A 395 -16.99 -12.04 7.70
CA VAL A 395 -16.69 -12.18 6.25
C VAL A 395 -15.80 -13.40 5.97
N ALA A 396 -15.70 -14.33 6.92
CA ALA A 396 -14.86 -15.53 6.77
C ALA A 396 -15.30 -16.41 5.59
N GLU A 397 -16.60 -16.42 5.27
CA GLU A 397 -17.18 -17.19 4.18
C GLU A 397 -17.76 -16.31 3.08
N ALA A 398 -17.69 -16.79 1.83
CA ALA A 398 -18.33 -16.11 0.70
C ALA A 398 -19.83 -15.91 0.92
N SER A 399 -20.53 -16.87 1.53
CA SER A 399 -21.97 -16.78 1.87
C SER A 399 -22.28 -15.54 2.72
N THR A 400 -21.46 -15.30 3.75
CA THR A 400 -21.57 -14.15 4.65
C THR A 400 -21.23 -12.84 3.96
N PHE A 401 -20.22 -12.83 3.08
CA PHE A 401 -19.94 -11.66 2.24
C PHE A 401 -21.11 -11.33 1.31
N HIS A 402 -21.68 -12.30 0.58
CA HIS A 402 -22.85 -12.07 -0.28
C HIS A 402 -24.12 -11.65 0.48
N SER A 403 -24.16 -11.85 1.80
CA SER A 403 -25.24 -11.37 2.66
C SER A 403 -25.12 -9.89 3.05
N SER A 404 -23.95 -9.28 2.85
CA SER A 404 -23.71 -7.84 3.02
C SER A 404 -24.22 -7.03 1.81
N LEU A 405 -24.31 -5.71 1.98
CA LEU A 405 -24.67 -4.80 0.89
C LEU A 405 -23.60 -4.84 -0.22
N GLU A 406 -22.33 -4.81 0.17
CA GLU A 406 -21.17 -4.79 -0.71
C GLU A 406 -21.07 -6.09 -1.53
N GLY A 407 -21.29 -7.23 -0.89
CA GLY A 407 -21.31 -8.52 -1.58
C GLY A 407 -22.51 -8.69 -2.50
N TYR A 408 -23.69 -8.17 -2.13
CA TYR A 408 -24.86 -8.17 -3.03
C TYR A 408 -24.65 -7.27 -4.25
N LEU A 409 -24.02 -6.11 -4.06
CA LEU A 409 -23.62 -5.20 -5.13
C LEU A 409 -22.45 -5.74 -5.96
N ASN A 410 -21.89 -6.90 -5.58
CA ASN A 410 -20.73 -7.52 -6.19
C ASN A 410 -19.54 -6.54 -6.26
N ASP A 411 -19.33 -5.75 -5.22
CA ASP A 411 -18.30 -4.71 -5.21
C ASP A 411 -16.89 -5.31 -5.28
N THR A 412 -16.18 -4.98 -6.36
CA THR A 412 -14.84 -5.52 -6.58
C THR A 412 -13.79 -4.88 -5.68
N LYS A 413 -14.00 -3.65 -5.20
CA LYS A 413 -13.05 -2.97 -4.30
C LYS A 413 -13.00 -3.65 -2.93
N SER A 414 -14.16 -3.86 -2.32
CA SER A 414 -14.30 -4.62 -1.06
C SER A 414 -13.69 -6.01 -1.19
N LEU A 415 -13.95 -6.71 -2.30
CA LEU A 415 -13.41 -8.03 -2.56
C LEU A 415 -11.88 -8.04 -2.68
N LEU A 416 -11.32 -7.06 -3.39
CA LEU A 416 -9.87 -6.90 -3.55
C LEU A 416 -9.18 -6.55 -2.22
N GLU A 417 -9.77 -5.67 -1.41
CA GLU A 417 -9.23 -5.32 -0.10
C GLU A 417 -9.28 -6.49 0.88
N LEU A 418 -10.35 -7.30 0.87
CA LEU A 418 -10.40 -8.56 1.62
C LEU A 418 -9.29 -9.52 1.21
N TYR A 419 -9.07 -9.68 -0.10
CA TYR A 419 -7.97 -10.49 -0.61
C TYR A 419 -6.62 -9.97 -0.10
N LYS A 420 -6.35 -8.67 -0.20
CA LYS A 420 -5.10 -8.07 0.31
C LYS A 420 -4.95 -8.23 1.82
N ALA A 421 -6.01 -8.03 2.59
CA ALA A 421 -6.03 -8.22 4.05
C ALA A 421 -5.72 -9.66 4.44
N SER A 422 -6.20 -10.65 3.67
CA SER A 422 -5.89 -12.06 3.91
C SER A 422 -4.39 -12.39 3.77
N LYS A 423 -3.64 -11.62 2.96
CA LYS A 423 -2.21 -11.86 2.70
C LYS A 423 -1.29 -11.44 3.84
N VAL A 424 -1.78 -10.69 4.82
CA VAL A 424 -1.04 -10.34 6.05
C VAL A 424 -1.30 -11.34 7.18
N CYS A 425 -1.41 -12.61 6.81
CA CYS A 425 -1.48 -13.76 7.70
C CYS A 425 -0.11 -14.00 8.38
N LEU A 426 -0.12 -14.08 9.71
CA LEU A 426 1.09 -14.21 10.53
C LEU A 426 1.29 -15.64 11.04
N SER A 427 0.29 -16.52 10.97
CA SER A 427 0.43 -17.92 11.41
C SER A 427 -0.49 -18.86 10.64
N GLU A 428 -0.17 -20.15 10.62
CA GLU A 428 -1.02 -21.20 10.04
C GLU A 428 -2.34 -21.42 10.80
N ASN A 429 -2.43 -20.93 12.03
CA ASN A 429 -3.64 -21.07 12.84
C ASN A 429 -4.73 -20.02 12.52
N GLU A 430 -4.43 -19.02 11.66
CA GLU A 430 -5.39 -17.98 11.26
C GLU A 430 -6.29 -18.47 10.11
N LEU A 431 -7.11 -19.49 10.37
CA LEU A 431 -8.01 -20.12 9.38
C LEU A 431 -8.98 -19.12 8.73
N ILE A 432 -9.37 -18.06 9.44
CA ILE A 432 -10.23 -16.99 8.91
C ILE A 432 -9.58 -16.33 7.70
N LEU A 433 -8.29 -15.98 7.78
CA LEU A 433 -7.57 -15.34 6.69
C LEU A 433 -7.33 -16.31 5.53
N GLU A 434 -7.05 -17.57 5.82
CA GLU A 434 -6.91 -18.60 4.79
C GLU A 434 -8.21 -18.78 4.00
N ASN A 435 -9.35 -18.87 4.69
CA ASN A 435 -10.67 -18.96 4.06
C ASN A 435 -10.93 -17.73 3.17
N ILE A 436 -10.72 -16.51 3.70
CA ILE A 436 -10.86 -15.27 2.95
C ILE A 436 -9.98 -15.27 1.70
N SER A 437 -8.69 -15.62 1.84
CA SER A 437 -7.76 -15.72 0.71
C SER A 437 -8.29 -16.65 -0.40
N ASN A 438 -8.82 -17.81 -0.02
CA ASN A 438 -9.25 -18.86 -0.96
C ASN A 438 -10.53 -18.50 -1.70
N TRP A 439 -11.57 -17.98 -1.03
CA TRP A 439 -12.82 -17.64 -1.71
C TRP A 439 -12.71 -16.31 -2.47
N SER A 440 -12.06 -15.29 -1.89
CA SER A 440 -11.93 -13.99 -2.56
C SER A 440 -11.04 -14.07 -3.79
N GLY A 441 -9.93 -14.82 -3.72
CA GLY A 441 -9.04 -15.05 -4.86
C GLY A 441 -9.73 -15.77 -6.02
N ARG A 442 -10.56 -16.78 -5.73
CA ARG A 442 -11.37 -17.47 -6.75
C ARG A 442 -12.36 -16.52 -7.41
N LEU A 443 -13.13 -15.77 -6.62
CA LEU A 443 -14.13 -14.84 -7.15
C LEU A 443 -13.49 -13.71 -7.99
N LEU A 444 -12.33 -13.19 -7.57
CA LEU A 444 -11.57 -12.22 -8.37
C LEU A 444 -11.06 -12.83 -9.69
N THR A 445 -10.61 -14.09 -9.66
CA THR A 445 -10.15 -14.79 -10.88
C THR A 445 -11.32 -15.05 -11.84
N GLU A 446 -12.46 -15.51 -11.33
CA GLU A 446 -13.69 -15.68 -12.12
C GLU A 446 -14.11 -14.37 -12.76
N LYS A 447 -14.08 -13.27 -11.99
CA LYS A 447 -14.33 -11.92 -12.50
C LYS A 447 -13.40 -11.56 -13.63
N LEU A 448 -12.09 -11.87 -13.57
CA LEU A 448 -11.16 -11.58 -14.67
C LEU A 448 -11.48 -12.38 -15.95
N CYS A 449 -12.03 -13.58 -15.81
CA CYS A 449 -12.35 -14.47 -16.94
C CYS A 449 -13.68 -14.17 -17.65
N CYS A 450 -14.54 -13.31 -17.10
CA CYS A 450 -15.82 -12.96 -17.73
C CYS A 450 -15.67 -11.96 -18.90
N ASP A 451 -16.41 -12.15 -19.98
CA ASP A 451 -16.45 -11.21 -21.12
C ASP A 451 -17.04 -9.84 -20.68
N GLY A 452 -16.30 -8.75 -20.89
CA GLY A 452 -16.71 -7.37 -20.57
C GLY A 452 -15.90 -6.66 -19.47
N THR A 453 -14.83 -7.28 -18.99
CA THR A 453 -14.01 -6.86 -17.84
C THR A 453 -13.07 -5.69 -18.07
N ASP A 454 -12.74 -5.37 -19.32
CA ASP A 454 -12.02 -4.14 -19.71
C ASP A 454 -12.74 -2.85 -19.24
N ARG A 455 -14.01 -2.94 -18.83
CA ARG A 455 -14.80 -1.81 -18.30
C ARG A 455 -14.68 -1.62 -16.79
N MET A 456 -13.99 -2.50 -16.06
CA MET A 456 -13.86 -2.39 -14.62
C MET A 456 -12.79 -1.34 -14.24
N PRO A 457 -13.12 -0.32 -13.42
CA PRO A 457 -12.17 0.77 -13.09
C PRO A 457 -10.85 0.32 -12.44
N ILE A 458 -10.84 -0.86 -11.80
CA ILE A 458 -9.68 -1.42 -11.08
C ILE A 458 -9.18 -2.74 -11.69
N PHE A 459 -9.51 -3.02 -12.95
CA PHE A 459 -9.11 -4.28 -13.62
C PHE A 459 -7.62 -4.57 -13.52
N GLY A 460 -6.79 -3.58 -13.88
CA GLY A 460 -5.34 -3.71 -13.81
C GLY A 460 -4.81 -3.96 -12.40
N GLU A 461 -5.43 -3.36 -11.38
CA GLU A 461 -5.03 -3.59 -9.97
C GLU A 461 -5.38 -5.01 -9.51
N VAL A 462 -6.54 -5.54 -9.92
CA VAL A 462 -6.97 -6.91 -9.61
C VAL A 462 -6.05 -7.93 -10.28
N GLU A 463 -5.80 -7.78 -11.58
CA GLU A 463 -4.89 -8.64 -12.32
C GLU A 463 -3.49 -8.63 -11.70
N TYR A 464 -2.96 -7.43 -11.40
CA TYR A 464 -1.66 -7.27 -10.78
C TYR A 464 -1.58 -7.95 -9.41
N THR A 465 -2.57 -7.73 -8.53
CA THR A 465 -2.59 -8.27 -7.16
C THR A 465 -2.71 -9.79 -7.13
N LEU A 466 -3.44 -10.39 -8.08
CA LEU A 466 -3.55 -11.85 -8.21
C LEU A 466 -2.28 -12.48 -8.80
N LYS A 467 -1.68 -11.80 -9.78
CA LYS A 467 -0.47 -12.28 -10.47
C LYS A 467 0.77 -12.19 -9.59
N PHE A 468 0.90 -11.11 -8.81
CA PHE A 468 2.07 -10.85 -7.99
C PHE A 468 1.70 -10.86 -6.50
N PRO A 469 2.12 -11.91 -5.77
CA PRO A 469 1.92 -11.95 -4.33
C PRO A 469 2.54 -10.73 -3.63
N PHE A 470 1.90 -10.22 -2.57
CA PHE A 470 2.38 -9.05 -1.81
C PHE A 470 3.84 -9.19 -1.31
N TYR A 471 4.28 -10.42 -1.06
CA TYR A 471 5.63 -10.74 -0.62
C TYR A 471 6.64 -10.89 -1.78
N ALA A 472 6.23 -10.68 -3.03
CA ALA A 472 7.06 -10.83 -4.23
C ALA A 472 7.05 -9.58 -5.12
N THR A 473 6.48 -8.47 -4.64
CA THR A 473 6.59 -7.15 -5.29
C THR A 473 7.67 -6.31 -4.64
N VAL A 474 8.21 -5.31 -5.34
CA VAL A 474 9.25 -4.40 -4.82
C VAL A 474 8.82 -2.95 -4.96
N GLU A 475 9.16 -2.13 -3.97
CA GLU A 475 8.64 -0.76 -3.83
C GLU A 475 8.86 0.11 -5.08
N PRO A 476 10.06 0.20 -5.70
CA PRO A 476 10.25 1.08 -6.84
C PRO A 476 9.37 0.73 -8.05
N LEU A 477 9.13 -0.56 -8.29
CA LEU A 477 8.29 -1.01 -9.40
C LEU A 477 6.80 -0.76 -9.09
N ASP A 478 6.37 -1.08 -7.86
CA ASP A 478 5.02 -0.80 -7.39
C ASP A 478 4.71 0.70 -7.48
N HIS A 479 5.63 1.55 -7.02
CA HIS A 479 5.47 3.01 -7.09
C HIS A 479 5.33 3.48 -8.55
N LYS A 480 6.21 3.01 -9.45
CA LYS A 480 6.12 3.35 -10.87
C LYS A 480 4.77 2.98 -11.46
N THR A 481 4.34 1.73 -11.31
CA THR A 481 3.07 1.24 -11.86
C THR A 481 1.88 1.99 -11.26
N ASN A 482 1.87 2.20 -9.94
CA ASN A 482 0.79 2.94 -9.28
C ASN A 482 0.73 4.42 -9.69
N ILE A 483 1.87 5.07 -9.97
CA ILE A 483 1.91 6.44 -10.49
C ILE A 483 1.40 6.49 -11.94
N GLU A 484 1.84 5.56 -12.80
CA GLU A 484 1.42 5.49 -14.21
C GLU A 484 -0.07 5.19 -14.38
N HIS A 485 -0.64 4.42 -13.45
CA HIS A 485 -2.06 4.09 -13.39
C HIS A 485 -2.84 4.86 -12.33
N PHE A 486 -2.29 5.94 -11.78
CA PHE A 486 -2.94 6.71 -10.73
C PHE A 486 -4.21 7.35 -11.29
N ASP A 487 -5.35 6.75 -11.00
CA ASP A 487 -6.63 7.32 -11.40
C ASP A 487 -7.11 8.28 -10.31
N SER A 488 -7.09 9.57 -10.63
CA SER A 488 -7.58 10.65 -9.76
C SER A 488 -9.08 10.50 -9.42
N ARG A 489 -9.79 9.57 -10.07
CA ARG A 489 -11.21 9.26 -9.88
C ARG A 489 -11.47 8.12 -8.88
N VAL A 490 -10.43 7.54 -8.26
CA VAL A 490 -10.51 6.27 -7.50
C VAL A 490 -11.23 6.38 -6.15
N PHE A 491 -11.53 7.57 -5.64
CA PHE A 491 -12.37 7.72 -4.46
C PHE A 491 -13.85 7.44 -4.81
N THR A 492 -14.16 6.14 -4.70
CA THR A 492 -15.44 5.41 -4.61
C THR A 492 -16.62 5.85 -5.50
N GLN A 493 -17.15 4.87 -6.27
CA GLN A 493 -18.50 4.96 -6.84
C GLN A 493 -19.53 4.81 -5.72
N LEU A 494 -19.95 5.94 -5.13
CA LEU A 494 -21.14 6.01 -4.29
C LEU A 494 -22.37 6.39 -5.16
N LYS A 495 -23.53 6.68 -4.55
CA LYS A 495 -24.73 7.17 -5.29
C LYS A 495 -24.43 8.41 -6.17
N THR A 496 -23.43 9.19 -5.79
CA THR A 496 -22.83 10.27 -6.59
C THR A 496 -21.32 10.33 -6.37
N LYS A 497 -20.55 10.74 -7.39
CA LYS A 497 -19.10 10.94 -7.29
C LYS A 497 -18.76 12.10 -6.35
N ASN A 498 -17.94 11.85 -5.33
CA ASN A 498 -17.46 12.86 -4.38
C ASN A 498 -15.94 12.82 -4.27
N VAL A 499 -15.23 13.63 -5.05
CA VAL A 499 -13.78 13.80 -4.88
C VAL A 499 -13.40 15.27 -5.04
N PRO A 500 -12.54 15.84 -4.18
CA PRO A 500 -11.86 17.08 -4.46
C PRO A 500 -10.72 16.83 -5.46
N SER A 501 -10.96 17.08 -6.76
CA SER A 501 -10.01 16.85 -7.86
C SER A 501 -8.59 17.40 -7.63
N HIS A 502 -8.48 18.58 -6.99
CA HIS A 502 -7.21 19.29 -6.82
C HIS A 502 -6.18 18.59 -5.91
N VAL A 503 -6.62 17.84 -4.89
CA VAL A 503 -5.67 17.16 -3.99
C VAL A 503 -5.05 15.94 -4.67
N ASN A 504 -5.79 15.26 -5.54
CA ASN A 504 -5.29 14.10 -6.27
C ASN A 504 -4.27 14.50 -7.33
N GLU A 505 -4.48 15.65 -7.98
CA GLU A 505 -3.50 16.25 -8.88
C GLU A 505 -2.21 16.63 -8.12
N ASP A 506 -2.34 17.29 -6.96
CA ASP A 506 -1.20 17.62 -6.09
C ASP A 506 -0.41 16.36 -5.67
N LEU A 507 -1.09 15.26 -5.31
CA LEU A 507 -0.46 13.99 -4.94
C LEU A 507 0.31 13.37 -6.12
N LEU A 508 -0.31 13.35 -7.31
CA LEU A 508 0.31 12.78 -8.50
C LEU A 508 1.54 13.57 -8.93
N ASP A 509 1.43 14.90 -9.01
CA ASP A 509 2.56 15.77 -9.36
C ASP A 509 3.74 15.55 -8.42
N PHE A 510 3.48 15.50 -7.11
CA PHE A 510 4.52 15.27 -6.11
C PHE A 510 5.17 13.90 -6.25
N ALA A 511 4.38 12.86 -6.52
CA ALA A 511 4.91 11.51 -6.74
C ALA A 511 5.77 11.42 -8.02
N VAL A 512 5.39 12.11 -9.09
CA VAL A 512 6.17 12.17 -10.35
C VAL A 512 7.51 12.86 -10.13
N GLU A 513 7.52 14.00 -9.43
CA GLU A 513 8.74 14.73 -9.09
C GLU A 513 9.68 13.87 -8.23
N ASP A 514 9.15 13.25 -7.17
CA ASP A 514 9.90 12.43 -6.22
C ASP A 514 10.48 11.16 -6.87
N PHE A 515 9.71 10.49 -7.73
CA PHE A 515 10.16 9.32 -8.48
C PHE A 515 11.27 9.69 -9.47
N SER A 516 11.10 10.77 -10.24
CA SER A 516 12.08 11.22 -11.23
C SER A 516 13.41 11.59 -10.57
N PHE A 517 13.36 12.25 -9.42
CA PHE A 517 14.55 12.57 -8.62
C PHE A 517 15.24 11.29 -8.12
N SER A 518 14.47 10.35 -7.58
CA SER A 518 15.00 9.07 -7.11
C SER A 518 15.64 8.27 -8.25
N GLN A 519 15.03 8.27 -9.44
CA GLN A 519 15.57 7.62 -10.63
C GLN A 519 16.91 8.23 -11.07
N SER A 520 17.07 9.56 -11.04
CA SER A 520 18.37 10.19 -11.36
C SER A 520 19.48 9.78 -10.40
N ILE A 521 19.16 9.69 -9.10
CA ILE A 521 20.11 9.23 -8.09
C ILE A 521 20.51 7.78 -8.38
N TYR A 522 19.55 6.93 -8.76
CA TYR A 522 19.88 5.54 -9.07
C TYR A 522 20.81 5.37 -10.27
N GLN A 523 20.70 6.25 -11.26
CA GLN A 523 21.57 6.24 -12.44
C GLN A 523 23.00 6.65 -12.08
N ASP A 524 23.15 7.69 -11.26
CA ASP A 524 24.45 8.15 -10.77
C ASP A 524 25.14 7.06 -9.92
N GLU A 525 24.38 6.43 -9.01
CA GLU A 525 24.85 5.33 -8.17
C GLU A 525 25.32 4.12 -8.99
N LEU A 526 24.59 3.76 -10.05
CA LEU A 526 25.00 2.67 -10.93
C LEU A 526 26.37 2.94 -11.58
N GLY A 527 26.61 4.17 -12.04
CA GLY A 527 27.91 4.59 -12.57
C GLY A 527 29.04 4.50 -11.54
N HIS A 528 28.75 4.78 -10.26
CA HIS A 528 29.72 4.60 -9.17
C HIS A 528 30.07 3.13 -8.93
N ILE A 529 29.09 2.21 -8.99
CA ILE A 529 29.32 0.77 -8.83
C ILE A 529 30.14 0.21 -9.99
N GLU A 530 29.85 0.61 -11.23
CA GLU A 530 30.63 0.21 -12.42
C GLU A 530 32.08 0.73 -12.38
N SER A 531 32.31 1.92 -11.80
CA SER A 531 33.67 2.45 -11.61
C SER A 531 34.42 1.68 -10.54
N TRP A 532 33.76 1.40 -9.41
CA TRP A 532 34.31 0.61 -8.31
C TRP A 532 34.75 -0.81 -8.75
N GLU A 533 34.01 -1.46 -9.64
CA GLU A 533 34.39 -2.78 -10.20
C GLU A 533 35.78 -2.74 -10.84
N LYS A 534 35.99 -1.74 -11.70
CA LYS A 534 37.23 -1.57 -12.48
C LYS A 534 38.41 -1.16 -11.58
N GLU A 535 38.15 -0.29 -10.61
CA GLU A 535 39.15 0.14 -9.63
C GLU A 535 39.69 -1.03 -8.81
N ASN A 536 38.83 -2.00 -8.48
CA ASN A 536 39.20 -3.22 -7.75
C ASN A 536 39.65 -4.37 -8.66
N ARG A 537 39.77 -4.14 -9.98
CA ARG A 537 40.18 -5.13 -10.98
C ARG A 537 39.30 -6.39 -11.02
N LEU A 538 38.06 -6.30 -10.53
CA LEU A 538 37.14 -7.45 -10.47
C LEU A 538 36.73 -7.89 -11.88
N ASP A 539 36.65 -6.95 -12.83
CA ASP A 539 36.36 -7.20 -14.25
C ASP A 539 37.43 -8.09 -14.95
N GLN A 540 38.62 -8.22 -14.34
CA GLN A 540 39.72 -9.04 -14.86
C GLN A 540 39.61 -10.52 -14.45
N LEU A 541 38.78 -10.84 -13.44
CA LEU A 541 38.62 -12.19 -12.92
C LEU A 541 37.70 -13.01 -13.82
N LYS A 542 38.28 -13.98 -14.53
CA LYS A 542 37.57 -14.78 -15.54
C LYS A 542 36.49 -15.71 -14.97
N PHE A 543 36.59 -16.07 -13.70
CA PHE A 543 35.62 -16.94 -13.03
C PHE A 543 34.34 -16.19 -12.66
N LEU A 544 34.37 -14.85 -12.56
CA LEU A 544 33.18 -14.08 -12.22
C LEU A 544 32.19 -14.03 -13.36
N ARG A 545 30.92 -14.19 -13.00
CA ARG A 545 29.79 -14.08 -13.92
C ARG A 545 29.65 -12.64 -14.45
N LYS A 546 29.70 -12.47 -15.77
CA LYS A 546 29.54 -11.14 -16.40
C LYS A 546 28.15 -10.59 -16.15
N GLY A 547 28.07 -9.33 -15.73
CA GLY A 547 26.81 -8.60 -15.54
C GLY A 547 26.16 -8.81 -14.18
N THR A 548 26.71 -9.63 -13.28
CA THR A 548 26.09 -9.89 -11.96
C THR A 548 26.05 -8.66 -11.05
N LEU A 549 26.99 -7.71 -11.22
CA LEU A 549 26.99 -6.48 -10.42
C LEU A 549 25.75 -5.62 -10.60
N ILE A 550 25.13 -5.65 -11.78
CA ILE A 550 23.88 -4.90 -11.99
C ILE A 550 22.72 -5.52 -11.21
N ASN A 551 22.73 -6.85 -11.03
CA ASN A 551 21.79 -7.56 -10.18
C ASN A 551 22.07 -7.30 -8.69
N CYS A 552 23.34 -7.16 -8.30
CA CYS A 552 23.71 -6.74 -6.94
C CYS A 552 23.15 -5.35 -6.61
N TYR A 553 23.31 -4.39 -7.53
CA TYR A 553 22.77 -3.05 -7.38
C TYR A 553 21.23 -3.03 -7.42
N LEU A 554 20.61 -3.78 -8.35
CA LEU A 554 19.16 -3.95 -8.40
C LEU A 554 18.61 -4.48 -7.08
N SER A 555 19.26 -5.48 -6.48
CA SER A 555 18.88 -6.03 -5.17
C SER A 555 18.94 -4.98 -4.06
N ALA A 556 20.00 -4.18 -4.02
CA ALA A 556 20.15 -3.10 -3.05
C ALA A 556 19.09 -2.00 -3.24
N ALA A 557 18.87 -1.53 -4.48
CA ALA A 557 17.92 -0.45 -4.76
C ALA A 557 16.45 -0.88 -4.61
N ALA A 558 16.12 -2.13 -4.97
CA ALA A 558 14.79 -2.69 -4.72
C ALA A 558 14.47 -2.81 -3.21
N THR A 559 15.50 -3.01 -2.39
CA THR A 559 15.38 -3.15 -0.93
C THR A 559 15.43 -1.82 -0.20
N ILE A 560 16.29 -0.88 -0.61
CA ILE A 560 16.51 0.43 0.03
C ILE A 560 16.10 1.53 -0.95
N SER A 561 14.80 1.62 -1.21
CA SER A 561 14.16 2.48 -2.21
C SER A 561 14.19 4.00 -1.91
N THR A 562 14.58 4.38 -0.70
CA THR A 562 14.47 5.75 -0.21
C THR A 562 15.71 6.54 -0.63
N HIS A 563 15.58 7.52 -1.52
CA HIS A 563 16.74 8.16 -2.17
C HIS A 563 17.74 8.80 -1.18
N GLU A 564 17.27 9.24 -0.01
CA GLU A 564 18.05 9.80 1.10
C GLU A 564 19.06 8.80 1.70
N LEU A 565 18.86 7.49 1.49
CA LEU A 565 19.72 6.39 1.95
C LEU A 565 20.72 5.92 0.88
N SER A 566 21.27 6.85 0.10
CA SER A 566 22.25 6.55 -0.97
C SER A 566 23.47 5.78 -0.49
N ASP A 567 24.11 6.22 0.60
CA ASP A 567 25.27 5.53 1.17
C ASP A 567 24.92 4.09 1.60
N ALA A 568 23.71 3.89 2.17
CA ALA A 568 23.25 2.57 2.55
C ALA A 568 23.07 1.66 1.33
N ARG A 569 22.51 2.18 0.22
CA ARG A 569 22.35 1.43 -1.03
C ARG A 569 23.69 1.06 -1.66
N ILE A 570 24.60 2.03 -1.80
CA ILE A 570 25.90 1.80 -2.42
C ILE A 570 26.71 0.77 -1.61
N THR A 571 26.78 0.93 -0.29
CA THR A 571 27.51 -0.01 0.56
C THR A 571 26.86 -1.39 0.59
N CYS A 572 25.53 -1.47 0.58
CA CYS A 572 24.80 -2.72 0.41
C CYS A 572 25.14 -3.39 -0.93
N ALA A 573 25.11 -2.65 -2.04
CA ALA A 573 25.41 -3.19 -3.37
C ALA A 573 26.85 -3.73 -3.47
N LYS A 574 27.83 -2.97 -2.95
CA LYS A 574 29.23 -3.41 -2.87
C LYS A 574 29.39 -4.66 -2.00
N THR A 575 28.65 -4.75 -0.88
CA THR A 575 28.67 -5.91 0.00
C THR A 575 28.10 -7.14 -0.69
N ILE A 576 26.96 -7.02 -1.37
CA ILE A 576 26.37 -8.12 -2.17
C ILE A 576 27.34 -8.54 -3.28
N ALA A 577 28.01 -7.59 -3.93
CA ALA A 577 29.02 -7.89 -4.94
C ALA A 577 30.20 -8.70 -4.36
N LEU A 578 30.74 -8.32 -3.21
CA LEU A 578 31.81 -9.07 -2.54
C LEU A 578 31.36 -10.47 -2.10
N VAL A 579 30.11 -10.63 -1.67
CA VAL A 579 29.51 -11.95 -1.38
C VAL A 579 29.57 -12.83 -2.62
N VAL A 580 29.10 -12.32 -3.77
CA VAL A 580 29.13 -13.05 -5.05
C VAL A 580 30.56 -13.38 -5.49
N VAL A 581 31.50 -12.45 -5.29
CA VAL A 581 32.92 -12.69 -5.62
C VAL A 581 33.48 -13.84 -4.77
N ALA A 582 33.17 -13.86 -3.47
CA ALA A 582 33.57 -14.95 -2.60
C ALA A 582 32.89 -16.27 -2.98
N ASP A 583 31.58 -16.26 -3.22
CA ASP A 583 30.81 -17.43 -3.66
C ASP A 583 31.44 -18.08 -4.91
N ASP A 584 31.61 -17.30 -5.99
CA ASP A 584 32.23 -17.78 -7.24
C ASP A 584 33.70 -18.22 -7.04
N PHE A 585 34.44 -17.56 -6.14
CA PHE A 585 35.84 -17.92 -5.82
C PHE A 585 35.94 -19.28 -5.11
N PHE A 586 35.07 -19.54 -4.13
CA PHE A 586 35.10 -20.80 -3.38
C PHE A 586 34.47 -21.98 -4.14
N ASP A 587 33.44 -21.74 -4.95
CA ASP A 587 32.75 -22.79 -5.72
C ASP A 587 33.52 -23.20 -6.98
N VAL A 588 34.10 -22.24 -7.71
CA VAL A 588 34.66 -22.48 -9.06
C VAL A 588 36.07 -21.92 -9.23
N GLY A 589 36.34 -20.74 -8.67
CA GLY A 589 37.49 -19.93 -9.05
C GLY A 589 38.84 -20.38 -8.46
N ALA A 590 38.85 -20.99 -7.27
CA ALA A 590 40.05 -21.17 -6.47
C ALA A 590 40.37 -22.62 -6.10
N SER A 591 41.67 -22.91 -6.03
CA SER A 591 42.20 -24.14 -5.41
C SER A 591 42.03 -24.12 -3.88
N LYS A 592 42.19 -25.29 -3.23
CA LYS A 592 42.12 -25.40 -1.77
C LYS A 592 43.13 -24.47 -1.09
N GLU A 593 44.34 -24.41 -1.62
CA GLU A 593 45.43 -23.61 -1.09
C GLU A 593 45.14 -22.11 -1.23
N GLU A 594 44.51 -21.69 -2.32
CA GLU A 594 44.06 -20.31 -2.53
C GLU A 594 42.93 -19.90 -1.58
N GLN A 595 41.98 -20.81 -1.34
CA GLN A 595 40.88 -20.62 -0.38
C GLN A 595 41.42 -20.45 1.06
N GLU A 596 42.32 -21.35 1.49
CA GLU A 596 42.96 -21.28 2.80
C GLU A 596 43.81 -20.01 2.97
N ASN A 597 44.52 -19.60 1.91
CA ASN A 597 45.31 -18.37 1.91
C ASN A 597 44.42 -17.12 2.08
N LEU A 598 43.28 -17.04 1.38
CA LEU A 598 42.34 -15.94 1.53
C LEU A 598 41.77 -15.86 2.96
N ILE A 599 41.38 -17.00 3.56
CA ILE A 599 40.90 -17.02 4.95
C ILE A 599 42.00 -16.54 5.90
N ALA A 600 43.24 -17.03 5.75
CA ALA A 600 44.36 -16.65 6.60
C ALA A 600 44.69 -15.14 6.51
N LEU A 601 44.57 -14.55 5.32
CA LEU A 601 44.73 -13.11 5.11
C LEU A 601 43.67 -12.30 5.88
N ILE A 602 42.42 -12.77 5.88
CA ILE A 602 41.31 -12.09 6.55
C ILE A 602 41.35 -12.28 8.07
N GLU A 603 41.74 -13.47 8.54
CA GLU A 603 41.99 -13.74 9.96
C GLU A 603 43.06 -12.82 10.53
N LYS A 604 44.08 -12.51 9.72
CA LYS A 604 45.17 -11.60 10.08
C LYS A 604 44.95 -10.20 9.49
N TRP A 605 43.72 -9.67 9.52
CA TRP A 605 43.37 -8.38 8.89
C TRP A 605 44.39 -7.24 9.14
N ASP A 606 44.71 -6.96 10.41
CA ASP A 606 45.66 -5.88 10.79
C ASP A 606 47.13 -6.24 10.51
N GLN A 607 47.41 -7.52 10.26
CA GLN A 607 48.75 -8.11 10.09
C GLN A 607 48.88 -8.84 8.74
N HIS A 608 48.06 -8.48 7.75
CA HIS A 608 47.96 -9.24 6.50
C HIS A 608 49.30 -9.27 5.74
N HIS A 609 50.15 -8.26 5.94
CA HIS A 609 51.48 -8.13 5.35
C HIS A 609 52.45 -9.25 5.77
N GLN A 610 52.09 -10.03 6.79
CA GLN A 610 52.84 -11.21 7.23
C GLN A 610 52.45 -12.49 6.48
N VAL A 611 51.45 -12.41 5.59
CA VAL A 611 50.97 -13.53 4.76
C VAL A 611 51.22 -13.18 3.31
N GLU A 612 51.97 -14.02 2.61
CA GLU A 612 52.19 -13.86 1.17
C GLU A 612 50.95 -14.30 0.40
N PHE A 613 50.64 -13.57 -0.69
CA PHE A 613 49.58 -13.94 -1.61
C PHE A 613 49.97 -15.19 -2.38
N TYR A 614 49.09 -16.19 -2.37
CA TYR A 614 49.33 -17.44 -3.11
C TYR A 614 49.27 -17.24 -4.63
N SER A 615 48.40 -16.36 -5.11
CA SER A 615 48.25 -16.04 -6.54
C SER A 615 47.79 -14.60 -6.75
N GLU A 616 47.93 -14.09 -7.98
CA GLU A 616 47.39 -12.78 -8.38
C GLU A 616 45.86 -12.72 -8.19
N GLN A 617 45.15 -13.84 -8.34
CA GLN A 617 43.70 -13.88 -8.11
C GLN A 617 43.37 -13.66 -6.64
N VAL A 618 44.10 -14.31 -5.72
CA VAL A 618 43.94 -14.08 -4.27
C VAL A 618 44.27 -12.63 -3.91
N GLU A 619 45.33 -12.06 -4.48
CA GLU A 619 45.70 -10.67 -4.29
C GLU A 619 44.57 -9.71 -4.69
N VAL A 620 43.97 -9.91 -5.87
CA VAL A 620 42.87 -9.08 -6.37
C VAL A 620 41.65 -9.21 -5.46
N VAL A 621 41.22 -10.43 -5.13
CA VAL A 621 40.05 -10.67 -4.27
C VAL A 621 40.28 -10.08 -2.88
N PHE A 622 41.40 -10.38 -2.23
CA PHE A 622 41.73 -9.83 -0.92
C PHE A 622 41.81 -8.30 -0.94
N SER A 623 42.43 -7.70 -1.95
CA SER A 623 42.55 -6.23 -2.06
C SER A 623 41.18 -5.57 -2.19
N ALA A 624 40.26 -6.18 -2.93
CA ALA A 624 38.88 -5.72 -3.05
C ALA A 624 38.13 -5.77 -1.72
N PHE A 625 38.27 -6.89 -0.98
CA PHE A 625 37.74 -7.05 0.38
C PHE A 625 38.34 -6.01 1.33
N TYR A 626 39.66 -5.94 1.40
CA TYR A 626 40.39 -5.08 2.33
C TYR A 626 40.04 -3.60 2.13
N THR A 627 40.09 -3.13 0.88
CA THR A 627 39.79 -1.73 0.57
C THR A 627 38.34 -1.41 0.85
N THR A 628 37.40 -2.24 0.40
CA THR A 628 35.97 -1.96 0.51
C THR A 628 35.48 -2.08 1.96
N VAL A 629 35.87 -3.11 2.70
CA VAL A 629 35.44 -3.32 4.10
C VAL A 629 36.01 -2.24 5.01
N ASN A 630 37.26 -1.80 4.81
CA ASN A 630 37.82 -0.69 5.58
C ASN A 630 37.13 0.64 5.24
N GLN A 631 36.86 0.93 3.97
CA GLN A 631 36.08 2.12 3.57
C GLN A 631 34.69 2.14 4.21
N ILE A 632 33.98 1.01 4.16
CA ILE A 632 32.67 0.86 4.81
C ILE A 632 32.81 1.02 6.32
N GLY A 633 33.83 0.41 6.93
CA GLY A 633 34.15 0.51 8.34
C GLY A 633 34.35 1.95 8.79
N GLU A 634 35.15 2.74 8.06
CA GLU A 634 35.37 4.16 8.33
C GLU A 634 34.08 4.98 8.22
N MET A 635 33.34 4.82 7.11
CA MET A 635 32.08 5.54 6.86
C MET A 635 31.05 5.23 7.96
N ALA A 636 30.85 3.95 8.24
CA ALA A 636 29.85 3.51 9.20
C ALA A 636 30.28 3.81 10.64
N SER A 637 31.59 3.80 10.95
CA SER A 637 32.10 4.28 12.24
C SER A 637 31.85 5.77 12.45
N ALA A 638 31.92 6.58 11.40
CA ALA A 638 31.55 8.00 11.45
C ALA A 638 30.05 8.20 11.72
N VAL A 639 29.19 7.39 11.10
CA VAL A 639 27.73 7.42 11.31
C VAL A 639 27.36 6.96 12.73
N GLN A 640 27.99 5.89 13.22
CA GLN A 640 27.69 5.28 14.52
C GLN A 640 28.43 5.91 15.70
N LYS A 641 29.50 6.67 15.43
CA LYS A 641 30.39 7.29 16.43
C LYS A 641 31.11 6.26 17.31
N CYS A 642 31.30 5.05 16.82
CA CYS A 642 32.12 4.01 17.42
C CYS A 642 32.83 3.22 16.31
N ASP A 643 33.99 2.64 16.60
CA ASP A 643 34.68 1.79 15.63
C ASP A 643 33.91 0.48 15.45
N ILE A 644 33.46 0.23 14.22
CA ILE A 644 32.72 -0.98 13.87
C ILE A 644 33.49 -1.88 12.89
N THR A 645 34.67 -1.46 12.45
CA THR A 645 35.43 -2.12 11.38
C THR A 645 35.74 -3.57 11.77
N LYS A 646 36.18 -3.77 13.01
CA LYS A 646 36.43 -5.10 13.57
C LYS A 646 35.21 -6.02 13.52
N HIS A 647 34.02 -5.49 13.82
CA HIS A 647 32.79 -6.27 13.80
C HIS A 647 32.40 -6.68 12.37
N LEU A 648 32.63 -5.81 11.38
CA LEU A 648 32.44 -6.17 9.97
C LEU A 648 33.40 -7.28 9.55
N VAL A 649 34.68 -7.18 9.90
CA VAL A 649 35.70 -8.19 9.59
C VAL A 649 35.36 -9.54 10.23
N GLU A 650 34.95 -9.56 11.50
CA GLU A 650 34.52 -10.78 12.19
C GLU A 650 33.31 -11.44 11.51
N THR A 651 32.37 -10.63 11.03
CA THR A 651 31.17 -11.10 10.31
C THR A 651 31.52 -11.69 8.95
N TRP A 652 32.43 -11.05 8.21
CA TRP A 652 32.96 -11.58 6.96
C TRP A 652 33.72 -12.89 7.15
N LEU A 653 34.56 -12.97 8.19
CA LEU A 653 35.30 -14.19 8.52
C LEU A 653 34.35 -15.36 8.84
N HIS A 654 33.27 -15.09 9.58
CA HIS A 654 32.26 -16.11 9.86
C HIS A 654 31.59 -16.64 8.58
N TYR A 655 31.20 -15.73 7.67
CA TYR A 655 30.64 -16.09 6.37
C TYR A 655 31.62 -16.94 5.54
N LEU A 656 32.88 -16.50 5.40
CA LEU A 656 33.87 -17.19 4.57
C LEU A 656 34.20 -18.59 5.09
N ARG A 657 34.22 -18.79 6.41
CA ARG A 657 34.38 -20.12 7.00
C ARG A 657 33.21 -21.05 6.66
N SER A 658 31.98 -20.52 6.61
CA SER A 658 30.80 -21.29 6.23
C SER A 658 30.86 -21.70 4.75
N VAL A 659 31.19 -20.77 3.85
CA VAL A 659 31.37 -21.07 2.41
C VAL A 659 32.54 -22.05 2.18
N ALA A 660 33.63 -21.92 2.93
CA ALA A 660 34.74 -22.88 2.89
C ALA A 660 34.32 -24.29 3.32
N THR A 661 33.40 -24.39 4.28
CA THR A 661 32.84 -25.67 4.74
C THR A 661 32.01 -26.33 3.64
N GLU A 662 31.18 -25.57 2.92
CA GLU A 662 30.44 -26.10 1.75
C GLU A 662 31.40 -26.58 0.64
N ALA A 663 32.45 -25.81 0.34
CA ALA A 663 33.47 -26.20 -0.62
C ALA A 663 34.22 -27.48 -0.20
N GLU A 664 34.48 -27.65 1.10
CA GLU A 664 35.08 -28.87 1.65
C GLU A 664 34.13 -30.07 1.52
N TRP A 665 32.84 -29.89 1.82
CA TRP A 665 31.83 -30.95 1.64
C TRP A 665 31.77 -31.42 0.19
N GLN A 666 31.74 -30.49 -0.76
CA GLN A 666 31.74 -30.81 -2.19
C GLN A 666 33.01 -31.56 -2.59
N ARG A 667 34.19 -31.10 -2.16
CA ARG A 667 35.48 -31.72 -2.48
C ARG A 667 35.61 -33.13 -1.91
N ASN A 668 35.13 -33.35 -0.69
CA ASN A 668 35.20 -34.63 0.00
C ASN A 668 34.00 -35.56 -0.31
N GLN A 669 33.05 -35.12 -1.14
CA GLN A 669 31.77 -35.81 -1.40
C GLN A 669 31.03 -36.16 -0.11
N TYR A 670 31.15 -35.30 0.90
CA TYR A 670 30.46 -35.46 2.17
C TYR A 670 28.97 -35.17 1.98
N VAL A 671 28.11 -36.04 2.52
CA VAL A 671 26.66 -35.86 2.48
C VAL A 671 26.21 -35.37 3.86
N PRO A 672 25.93 -34.06 4.03
CA PRO A 672 25.49 -33.53 5.31
C PRO A 672 24.07 -34.00 5.66
N THR A 673 23.73 -33.98 6.95
CA THR A 673 22.34 -34.06 7.38
C THR A 673 21.58 -32.80 6.99
N VAL A 674 20.24 -32.86 6.96
CA VAL A 674 19.40 -31.68 6.66
C VAL A 674 19.64 -30.55 7.68
N GLU A 675 19.86 -30.88 8.95
CA GLU A 675 20.12 -29.89 10.00
C GLU A 675 21.48 -29.20 9.84
N GLU A 676 22.54 -29.97 9.57
CA GLU A 676 23.88 -29.44 9.29
C GLU A 676 23.86 -28.55 8.05
N TYR A 677 23.24 -29.03 6.96
CA TYR A 677 23.11 -28.28 5.72
C TYR A 677 22.35 -26.97 5.91
N MET A 678 21.23 -26.98 6.63
CA MET A 678 20.45 -25.75 6.83
C MET A 678 21.12 -24.74 7.76
N THR A 679 21.92 -25.22 8.73
CA THR A 679 22.67 -24.36 9.64
C THR A 679 23.78 -23.61 8.89
N GLU A 680 24.58 -24.34 8.11
CA GLU A 680 25.62 -23.72 7.28
C GLU A 680 25.01 -22.96 6.10
N GLY A 681 24.05 -23.53 5.39
CA GLY A 681 23.36 -22.95 4.24
C GLY A 681 22.69 -21.60 4.53
N ALA A 682 22.12 -21.43 5.72
CA ALA A 682 21.55 -20.14 6.12
C ALA A 682 22.62 -19.06 6.34
N THR A 683 23.82 -19.46 6.75
CA THR A 683 24.99 -18.58 6.98
C THR A 683 25.70 -18.27 5.67
N SER A 684 25.94 -19.28 4.84
CA SER A 684 26.57 -19.19 3.51
C SER A 684 25.70 -18.44 2.49
N TYR A 685 24.40 -18.29 2.72
CA TYR A 685 23.56 -17.35 1.95
C TYR A 685 23.92 -15.86 2.19
N ALA A 686 24.88 -15.58 3.07
CA ALA A 686 25.46 -14.26 3.34
C ALA A 686 24.55 -13.21 3.99
N MET A 687 23.53 -13.71 4.69
CA MET A 687 22.71 -13.02 5.69
C MET A 687 23.38 -11.85 6.42
N GLY A 688 24.41 -12.25 7.16
CA GLY A 688 25.10 -11.46 8.16
C GLY A 688 25.79 -10.23 7.57
N PRO A 689 26.79 -10.38 6.67
CA PRO A 689 27.52 -9.25 6.11
C PRO A 689 26.61 -8.19 5.46
N ILE A 690 25.62 -8.64 4.68
CA ILE A 690 24.69 -7.77 3.93
C ILE A 690 23.83 -6.95 4.89
N MET A 691 23.17 -7.62 5.87
CA MET A 691 22.31 -6.93 6.83
C MET A 691 23.13 -6.01 7.74
N LEU A 692 24.22 -6.51 8.32
CA LEU A 692 25.01 -5.75 9.27
C LEU A 692 25.51 -4.44 8.67
N THR A 693 26.08 -4.49 7.48
CA THR A 693 26.56 -3.31 6.75
C THR A 693 25.43 -2.33 6.53
N SER A 694 24.31 -2.79 5.97
CA SER A 694 23.18 -1.92 5.61
C SER A 694 22.54 -1.25 6.82
N LEU A 695 22.41 -1.97 7.94
CA LEU A 695 21.77 -1.48 9.16
C LEU A 695 22.53 -0.33 9.83
N TYR A 696 23.85 -0.29 9.71
CA TYR A 696 24.66 0.81 10.23
C TYR A 696 24.44 2.14 9.49
N PHE A 697 23.85 2.13 8.30
CA PHE A 697 23.51 3.37 7.59
C PHE A 697 22.03 3.72 7.75
N VAL A 698 21.15 2.74 7.95
CA VAL A 698 19.72 2.98 8.09
C VAL A 698 19.32 3.43 9.49
N GLN A 699 19.97 2.93 10.54
CA GLN A 699 19.65 3.30 11.91
C GLN A 699 20.82 4.05 12.55
N GLN A 700 20.57 5.29 12.95
CA GLN A 700 21.54 6.05 13.75
C GLN A 700 21.66 5.44 15.16
N SER A 701 22.89 5.33 15.65
CA SER A 701 23.22 4.85 17.00
C SER A 701 22.72 3.42 17.30
N LEU A 702 22.96 2.50 16.37
CA LEU A 702 22.68 1.07 16.55
C LEU A 702 23.65 0.48 17.57
N LYS A 703 23.15 0.18 18.76
CA LYS A 703 23.97 -0.32 19.87
C LYS A 703 24.32 -1.80 19.67
N GLU A 704 25.53 -2.18 20.07
CA GLU A 704 26.06 -3.53 19.91
C GLU A 704 25.15 -4.63 20.50
N TYR A 705 24.50 -4.38 21.64
CA TYR A 705 23.59 -5.36 22.25
C TYR A 705 22.35 -5.67 21.40
N ILE A 706 21.96 -4.78 20.49
CA ILE A 706 20.82 -5.00 19.57
C ILE A 706 21.21 -6.06 18.54
N ILE A 707 22.40 -5.93 17.98
CA ILE A 707 22.93 -6.86 16.95
C ILE A 707 23.29 -8.21 17.58
N LYS A 708 23.59 -8.25 18.87
CA LYS A 708 23.80 -9.50 19.63
C LYS A 708 22.52 -10.06 20.25
N SER A 709 21.36 -9.44 20.01
CA SER A 709 20.11 -9.88 20.64
C SER A 709 19.57 -11.17 20.02
N PRO A 710 18.83 -11.99 20.79
CA PRO A 710 18.16 -13.17 20.25
C PRO A 710 17.21 -12.85 19.09
N GLU A 711 16.54 -11.69 19.14
CA GLU A 711 15.64 -11.24 18.09
C GLU A 711 16.39 -10.96 16.77
N TYR A 712 17.54 -10.28 16.83
CA TYR A 712 18.35 -10.04 15.63
C TYR A 712 18.83 -11.36 15.01
N ASN A 713 19.32 -12.28 15.84
CA ASN A 713 19.76 -13.59 15.36
C ASN A 713 18.60 -14.39 14.74
N GLU A 714 17.40 -14.30 15.32
CA GLU A 714 16.19 -14.91 14.76
C GLU A 714 15.83 -14.32 13.39
N LEU A 715 15.89 -13.00 13.23
CA LEU A 715 15.65 -12.32 11.94
C LEU A 715 16.67 -12.73 10.86
N VAL A 716 17.96 -12.75 11.21
CA VAL A 716 19.03 -13.20 10.30
C VAL A 716 18.82 -14.66 9.91
N ARG A 717 18.51 -15.53 10.87
CA ARG A 717 18.24 -16.95 10.62
C ARG A 717 17.04 -17.15 9.71
N LEU A 718 15.88 -16.56 10.03
CA LEU A 718 14.66 -16.69 9.22
C LEU A 718 14.88 -16.18 7.79
N LYS A 719 15.49 -15.00 7.64
CA LYS A 719 15.79 -14.46 6.30
C LYS A 719 16.79 -15.36 5.56
N GLY A 720 17.87 -15.78 6.22
CA GLY A 720 18.89 -16.67 5.66
C GLY A 720 18.28 -17.99 5.18
N THR A 721 17.50 -18.65 6.02
CA THR A 721 16.76 -19.88 5.70
C THR A 721 15.81 -19.66 4.51
N CYS A 722 14.97 -18.62 4.54
CA CYS A 722 14.04 -18.33 3.45
C CYS A 722 14.78 -18.11 2.12
N GLY A 723 15.88 -17.38 2.15
CA GLY A 723 16.70 -17.09 0.98
C GLY A 723 17.39 -18.33 0.41
N ARG A 724 18.00 -19.16 1.27
CA ARG A 724 18.63 -20.43 0.87
C ARG A 724 17.63 -21.36 0.21
N LEU A 725 16.46 -21.56 0.81
CA LEU A 725 15.42 -22.44 0.27
C LEU A 725 14.88 -21.94 -1.09
N LEU A 726 14.70 -20.62 -1.23
CA LEU A 726 14.30 -20.02 -2.51
C LEU A 726 15.35 -20.23 -3.60
N ASN A 727 16.62 -20.03 -3.25
CA ASN A 727 17.75 -20.26 -4.14
C ASN A 727 17.79 -21.73 -4.60
N ASP A 728 17.85 -22.67 -3.66
CA ASP A 728 17.93 -24.11 -3.95
C ASP A 728 16.79 -24.59 -4.85
N THR A 729 15.57 -24.11 -4.61
CA THR A 729 14.40 -24.49 -5.43
C THR A 729 14.61 -24.14 -6.90
N ARG A 730 15.30 -23.03 -7.19
CA ARG A 730 15.50 -22.52 -8.55
C ARG A 730 16.84 -22.94 -9.15
N SER A 731 17.84 -23.27 -8.33
CA SER A 731 19.15 -23.72 -8.79
C SER A 731 19.30 -25.25 -8.84
N PHE A 732 18.36 -25.99 -8.24
CA PHE A 732 18.44 -27.46 -8.06
C PHE A 732 18.85 -28.23 -9.30
N GLU A 733 18.25 -27.96 -10.46
CA GLU A 733 18.52 -28.73 -11.69
C GLU A 733 19.95 -28.52 -12.18
N ARG A 734 20.44 -27.28 -12.12
CA ARG A 734 21.81 -26.91 -12.49
C ARG A 734 22.79 -27.55 -11.52
N GLU A 735 22.60 -27.33 -10.22
CA GLU A 735 23.50 -27.82 -9.18
C GLU A 735 23.57 -29.34 -9.16
N SER A 736 22.44 -30.03 -9.34
CA SER A 736 22.41 -31.49 -9.43
C SER A 736 23.18 -32.02 -10.65
N SER A 737 23.15 -31.28 -11.76
CA SER A 737 23.93 -31.62 -12.96
C SER A 737 25.44 -31.45 -12.75
N ASP A 738 25.81 -30.47 -11.92
CA ASP A 738 27.20 -30.21 -11.52
C ASP A 738 27.67 -31.11 -10.35
N GLY A 739 26.78 -31.98 -9.83
CA GLY A 739 27.05 -32.88 -8.71
C GLY A 739 27.07 -32.20 -7.34
N LYS A 740 26.57 -30.96 -7.23
CA LYS A 740 26.45 -30.22 -5.97
C LYS A 740 25.14 -30.60 -5.26
N LEU A 741 25.24 -30.89 -3.96
CA LEU A 741 24.07 -31.21 -3.14
C LEU A 741 23.35 -29.91 -2.72
N ASN A 742 22.03 -29.95 -2.81
CA ASN A 742 21.14 -28.92 -2.27
C ASN A 742 20.03 -29.57 -1.45
N ILE A 743 19.17 -28.75 -0.82
CA ILE A 743 18.14 -29.27 0.08
C ILE A 743 17.20 -30.30 -0.57
N ILE A 744 16.84 -30.12 -1.85
CA ILE A 744 15.94 -31.03 -2.57
C ILE A 744 16.65 -32.38 -2.78
N SER A 745 17.87 -32.36 -3.30
CA SER A 745 18.68 -33.57 -3.47
C SER A 745 18.90 -34.29 -2.14
N LEU A 746 19.16 -33.55 -1.06
CA LEU A 746 19.36 -34.11 0.28
C LEU A 746 18.10 -34.78 0.83
N LEU A 747 16.92 -34.16 0.69
CA LEU A 747 15.65 -34.75 1.13
C LEU A 747 15.36 -36.07 0.39
N VAL A 748 15.56 -36.08 -0.93
CA VAL A 748 15.37 -37.29 -1.74
C VAL A 748 16.34 -38.39 -1.33
N LEU A 749 17.63 -38.07 -1.16
CA LEU A 749 18.66 -39.03 -0.75
C LEU A 749 18.38 -39.61 0.65
N HIS A 750 18.12 -38.76 1.64
CA HIS A 750 17.87 -39.18 3.03
C HIS A 750 16.56 -39.94 3.20
N SER A 751 15.61 -39.77 2.28
CA SER A 751 14.37 -40.55 2.27
C SER A 751 14.56 -42.02 1.85
N GLY A 752 15.75 -42.41 1.40
CA GLY A 752 16.02 -43.75 0.87
C GLY A 752 15.22 -44.07 -0.40
N GLY A 753 14.83 -43.05 -1.17
CA GLY A 753 14.02 -43.18 -2.39
C GLY A 753 12.51 -43.25 -2.15
N SER A 754 12.03 -43.00 -0.93
CA SER A 754 10.58 -42.94 -0.63
C SER A 754 9.93 -41.61 -1.02
N MET A 755 10.72 -40.54 -1.15
CA MET A 755 10.28 -39.20 -1.53
C MET A 755 10.65 -38.92 -2.99
N SER A 756 9.70 -38.44 -3.79
CA SER A 756 9.99 -37.93 -5.13
C SER A 756 10.55 -36.50 -5.08
N ILE A 757 11.10 -36.03 -6.20
CA ILE A 757 11.59 -34.65 -6.31
C ILE A 757 10.43 -33.66 -6.12
N GLU A 758 9.26 -33.96 -6.68
CA GLU A 758 8.06 -33.13 -6.57
C GLU A 758 7.58 -33.04 -5.12
N ALA A 759 7.54 -34.17 -4.40
CA ALA A 759 7.18 -34.19 -2.99
C ALA A 759 8.20 -33.39 -2.13
N ALA A 760 9.50 -33.49 -2.44
CA ALA A 760 10.51 -32.67 -1.78
C ALA A 760 10.31 -31.17 -2.07
N GLN A 761 10.00 -30.79 -3.32
CA GLN A 761 9.70 -29.40 -3.69
C GLN A 761 8.48 -28.86 -2.95
N GLU A 762 7.40 -29.64 -2.80
CA GLU A 762 6.21 -29.25 -2.03
C GLU A 762 6.55 -28.97 -0.57
N VAL A 763 7.30 -29.86 0.09
CA VAL A 763 7.78 -29.67 1.48
C VAL A 763 8.61 -28.39 1.63
N ILE A 764 9.45 -28.08 0.65
CA ILE A 764 10.25 -26.84 0.66
C ILE A 764 9.39 -25.61 0.43
N GLN A 765 8.37 -25.66 -0.45
CA GLN A 765 7.44 -24.55 -0.63
C GLN A 765 6.64 -24.23 0.64
N GLU A 766 6.18 -25.25 1.35
CA GLU A 766 5.55 -25.09 2.67
C GLU A 766 6.52 -24.46 3.67
N SER A 767 7.75 -24.97 3.74
CA SER A 767 8.80 -24.43 4.62
C SER A 767 9.12 -22.95 4.33
N ILE A 768 9.17 -22.55 3.06
CA ILE A 768 9.35 -21.15 2.63
C ILE A 768 8.15 -20.31 3.11
N ALA A 769 6.92 -20.81 2.95
CA ALA A 769 5.72 -20.11 3.37
C ALA A 769 5.67 -19.90 4.89
N THR A 770 6.00 -20.92 5.69
CA THR A 770 6.09 -20.84 7.16
C THR A 770 7.17 -19.86 7.57
N CYS A 771 8.38 -19.98 7.01
CA CYS A 771 9.50 -19.10 7.32
C CYS A 771 9.19 -17.62 7.02
N ARG A 772 8.53 -17.36 5.89
CA ARG A 772 8.06 -16.01 5.51
C ARG A 772 7.03 -15.46 6.50
N LYS A 773 6.05 -16.27 6.91
CA LYS A 773 5.02 -15.86 7.90
C LYS A 773 5.65 -15.56 9.26
N ASP A 774 6.59 -16.39 9.71
CA ASP A 774 7.33 -16.20 10.95
C ASP A 774 8.19 -14.92 10.88
N LEU A 775 8.88 -14.68 9.76
CA LEU A 775 9.63 -13.45 9.53
C LEU A 775 8.71 -12.23 9.63
N LEU A 776 7.59 -12.23 8.90
CA LEU A 776 6.63 -11.12 8.95
C LEU A 776 6.11 -10.90 10.37
N ARG A 777 5.84 -11.98 11.13
CA ARG A 777 5.40 -11.92 12.54
C ARG A 777 6.41 -11.19 13.42
N VAL A 778 7.70 -11.50 13.30
CA VAL A 778 8.75 -10.79 14.07
C VAL A 778 8.86 -9.34 13.61
N VAL A 779 8.74 -9.09 12.30
CA VAL A 779 8.83 -7.75 11.73
C VAL A 779 7.70 -6.84 12.20
N VAL A 780 6.45 -7.32 12.23
CA VAL A 780 5.29 -6.49 12.63
C VAL A 780 5.24 -6.21 14.13
N ARG A 781 5.79 -7.08 14.99
CA ARG A 781 5.76 -6.88 16.46
C ARG A 781 6.54 -5.64 16.92
N GLU A 782 5.98 -4.84 17.83
CA GLU A 782 6.65 -3.65 18.39
C GLU A 782 7.37 -3.87 19.74
N ASP A 783 7.06 -4.93 20.48
CA ASP A 783 7.47 -5.17 21.87
C ASP A 783 8.95 -5.54 22.09
N ARG A 784 9.83 -5.22 21.13
CA ARG A 784 11.14 -5.87 21.01
C ARG A 784 12.31 -4.89 20.86
N VAL A 785 13.53 -5.44 20.86
CA VAL A 785 14.79 -4.71 21.04
C VAL A 785 15.29 -4.11 19.73
N VAL A 786 15.03 -4.76 18.61
CA VAL A 786 15.43 -4.32 17.27
C VAL A 786 14.50 -3.22 16.77
N PRO A 787 15.02 -2.04 16.39
CA PRO A 787 14.21 -0.93 15.88
C PRO A 787 13.40 -1.30 14.64
N ARG A 788 12.22 -0.69 14.49
CA ARG A 788 11.30 -0.92 13.38
C ARG A 788 11.95 -0.79 11.99
N PRO A 789 12.72 0.29 11.68
CA PRO A 789 13.35 0.42 10.36
C PRO A 789 14.33 -0.73 10.05
N CYS A 790 14.99 -1.27 11.08
CA CYS A 790 15.89 -2.41 10.92
C CYS A 790 15.11 -3.68 10.56
N LYS A 791 13.97 -3.93 11.23
CA LYS A 791 13.11 -5.09 10.95
C LYS A 791 12.50 -5.04 9.55
N GLU A 792 12.02 -3.87 9.14
CA GLU A 792 11.47 -3.67 7.80
C GLU A 792 12.48 -3.97 6.69
N MET A 793 13.77 -3.73 6.93
CA MET A 793 14.82 -4.09 5.98
C MET A 793 14.88 -5.60 5.73
N PHE A 794 14.73 -6.45 6.76
CA PHE A 794 14.68 -7.91 6.58
C PHE A 794 13.48 -8.33 5.71
N TRP A 795 12.32 -7.71 5.95
CA TRP A 795 11.11 -7.97 5.14
C TRP A 795 11.29 -7.52 3.70
N ARG A 796 11.85 -6.33 3.46
CA ARG A 796 12.14 -5.82 2.12
C ARG A 796 13.11 -6.72 1.37
N PHE A 797 14.15 -7.22 2.03
CA PHE A 797 15.05 -8.19 1.41
C PHE A 797 14.36 -9.51 1.09
N CYS A 798 13.46 -9.99 1.95
CA CYS A 798 12.66 -11.20 1.66
C CYS A 798 11.84 -11.00 0.38
N ARG A 799 11.20 -9.83 0.22
CA ARG A 799 10.48 -9.46 -1.01
C ARG A 799 11.38 -9.44 -2.25
N THR A 800 12.55 -8.82 -2.13
CA THR A 800 13.55 -8.79 -3.19
C THR A 800 14.02 -10.21 -3.57
N SER A 801 14.29 -11.09 -2.60
CA SER A 801 14.63 -12.50 -2.88
C SER A 801 13.51 -13.22 -3.63
N HIS A 802 12.25 -13.03 -3.24
CA HIS A 802 11.10 -13.60 -3.96
C HIS A 802 10.98 -13.08 -5.39
N LEU A 803 11.31 -11.82 -5.66
CA LEU A 803 11.34 -11.27 -7.01
C LEU A 803 12.38 -12.02 -7.87
N PHE A 804 13.62 -12.13 -7.40
CA PHE A 804 14.71 -12.81 -8.14
C PHE A 804 14.45 -14.31 -8.37
N TYR A 805 13.77 -14.99 -7.43
CA TYR A 805 13.50 -16.44 -7.51
C TYR A 805 12.04 -16.77 -7.89
N SER A 806 11.30 -15.80 -8.42
CA SER A 806 9.86 -15.94 -8.70
C SER A 806 9.56 -17.03 -9.73
N GLN A 807 10.26 -17.04 -10.87
CA GLN A 807 10.09 -18.01 -11.95
C GLN A 807 11.34 -18.85 -12.20
N THR A 808 12.52 -18.23 -12.13
CA THR A 808 13.82 -18.82 -12.46
C THR A 808 14.87 -18.38 -11.44
N ASP A 809 16.13 -18.81 -11.61
CA ASP A 809 17.26 -18.17 -10.92
C ASP A 809 17.61 -16.83 -11.61
N GLY A 810 16.79 -15.82 -11.34
CA GLY A 810 16.93 -14.50 -11.93
C GLY A 810 18.16 -13.74 -11.44
N PHE A 811 18.70 -14.07 -10.26
CA PHE A 811 19.89 -13.41 -9.72
C PHE A 811 21.15 -13.79 -10.50
N SER A 812 21.31 -15.07 -10.83
CA SER A 812 22.44 -15.57 -11.62
C SER A 812 22.33 -15.23 -13.11
N SER A 813 21.16 -14.80 -13.59
CA SER A 813 20.93 -14.49 -15.00
C SER A 813 21.11 -13.00 -15.30
N PRO A 814 21.96 -12.64 -16.29
CA PRO A 814 22.12 -11.25 -16.71
C PRO A 814 20.95 -10.74 -17.57
N LYS A 815 19.98 -11.61 -17.93
CA LYS A 815 18.87 -11.27 -18.84
C LYS A 815 17.51 -11.22 -18.18
N GLU A 816 17.24 -12.14 -17.23
CA GLU A 816 15.92 -12.30 -16.62
C GLU A 816 15.45 -11.01 -15.93
N MET A 817 16.38 -10.32 -15.26
CA MET A 817 16.08 -9.09 -14.51
C MET A 817 16.23 -7.80 -15.32
N LEU A 818 16.60 -7.91 -16.61
CA LEU A 818 16.88 -6.74 -17.46
C LEU A 818 15.64 -5.85 -17.65
N HIS A 819 14.46 -6.46 -17.79
CA HIS A 819 13.21 -5.70 -17.92
C HIS A 819 12.91 -4.89 -16.65
N THR A 820 12.96 -5.54 -15.49
CA THR A 820 12.77 -4.89 -14.18
C THR A 820 13.79 -3.78 -13.94
N MET A 821 15.05 -4.04 -14.26
CA MET A 821 16.13 -3.06 -14.18
C MET A 821 15.87 -1.84 -15.05
N ASN A 822 15.47 -2.04 -16.31
CA ASN A 822 15.14 -0.94 -17.21
C ASN A 822 13.94 -0.16 -16.69
N ALA A 823 12.89 -0.83 -16.23
CA ALA A 823 11.69 -0.19 -15.70
C ALA A 823 12.02 0.74 -14.51
N ILE A 824 12.88 0.30 -13.59
CA ILE A 824 13.24 1.08 -12.40
C ILE A 824 14.23 2.20 -12.73
N PHE A 825 15.32 1.89 -13.43
CA PHE A 825 16.47 2.80 -13.54
C PHE A 825 16.51 3.63 -14.82
N ARG A 826 15.89 3.19 -15.91
CA ARG A 826 16.10 3.79 -17.25
C ARG A 826 14.83 4.33 -17.89
N GLU A 827 13.71 3.65 -17.74
CA GLU A 827 12.45 4.04 -18.35
C GLU A 827 11.78 5.15 -17.53
N PRO A 828 11.54 6.34 -18.12
CA PRO A 828 10.78 7.39 -17.45
C PRO A 828 9.32 6.96 -17.23
N LEU A 829 8.60 7.71 -16.41
CA LEU A 829 7.17 7.47 -16.15
C LEU A 829 6.34 7.65 -17.43
N LYS A 830 5.48 6.67 -17.72
CA LYS A 830 4.50 6.70 -18.82
C LYS A 830 3.16 7.21 -18.28
N LEU A 831 3.05 8.53 -18.10
CA LEU A 831 1.80 9.15 -17.64
C LEU A 831 0.75 9.08 -18.74
N GLN A 832 -0.47 8.66 -18.39
CA GLN A 832 -1.60 8.82 -19.29
C GLN A 832 -1.92 10.31 -19.41
N THR A 833 -1.49 10.94 -20.50
CA THR A 833 -1.92 12.31 -20.81
C THR A 833 -3.43 12.32 -20.94
N SER A 834 -4.11 13.08 -20.07
CA SER A 834 -5.54 13.39 -20.14
C SER A 834 -5.85 14.28 -21.35
N GLY A 835 -5.61 13.74 -22.53
CA GLY A 835 -5.79 14.39 -23.81
C GLY A 835 -5.92 13.31 -24.85
N SER A 836 -7.15 12.86 -25.09
CA SER A 836 -7.50 12.23 -26.36
C SER A 836 -7.23 13.26 -27.46
N SER A 837 -6.02 13.27 -28.02
CA SER A 837 -5.77 13.88 -29.31
C SER A 837 -6.50 13.00 -30.33
N PHE A 838 -7.80 13.27 -30.52
CA PHE A 838 -8.49 12.87 -31.74
C PHE A 838 -7.73 13.55 -32.88
N VAL A 839 -6.91 12.76 -33.56
CA VAL A 839 -6.34 13.13 -34.85
C VAL A 839 -7.54 13.34 -35.76
N VAL A 840 -7.88 14.61 -35.99
CA VAL A 840 -8.77 15.02 -37.07
C VAL A 840 -8.10 14.53 -38.35
N GLN A 841 -8.65 13.46 -38.94
CA GLN A 841 -8.34 13.13 -40.32
C GLN A 841 -8.82 14.30 -41.18
N PRO A 842 -7.96 14.90 -42.02
CA PRO A 842 -8.41 15.91 -42.96
C PRO A 842 -9.27 15.22 -44.03
N ASP A 843 -10.44 15.81 -44.26
CA ASP A 843 -11.42 15.39 -45.26
C ASP A 843 -10.77 15.05 -46.61
N LYS A 844 -11.20 13.93 -47.19
CA LYS A 844 -11.15 13.66 -48.64
C LYS A 844 -12.50 13.18 -49.12
#